data_AF-A0A1R1YT99-F1
#
_entry.id   AF-A0A1R1YT99-F1
#
_cell.length_a   1.000
_cell.length_b   1.000
_cell.length_c   1.000
_cell.angle_alpha   90.00
_cell.angle_beta   90.00
_cell.angle_gamma   90.00
#
_symmetry.space_group_name_H-M   'P 1'
#
loop_
_entity.id
_entity.type
_entity.pdbx_description
1 polymer ?
#
loop_
_entity_poly.entity_id
_entity_poly.type
_entity_poly.pdbx_seq_one_letter_code
_entity_poly.pdbx_strand_id
1 'polypeptide(L)'
;MSVVGFDIGTVQSVIAVARNRGIDILTNEVSNRTTPSMVSFGPKQRYLGEMAKNLEMSNFKNTVTGLKRIIGTTYEEALKYEQAFIGSKLVDVNGEAGVEVNYKGQPTKFSATQLYAMYLGRLRDTTASELNNKVSDVVLSVPGWYTDRQRRCVMQACKIANLNCLRLINDSTSAALSYGITKHDLPEDKPRNVAFVDMGYGSFSVAIVSFKKGELTVVSTAYSRNCGGRDLDQVLINHFIKTLGEKYKIDIPSNPKAMIRLRAGCEKLKKMLSANPVANLNIENLMNDIDVNAVIKREEFEELAAPILSRIIEPVKHALESSGIAPEDIFAIETVGGSIRVPAVKKALVEIFGRELSFTLNQDEAVAKGCAFQCAMLSPVFRVRDFSIKDITNYPIDLVWDHVEGDDDTSLEIYTQYHTIPSTKVFTFYRKHDFTVRAIYPKPEEIPHGASPLIMTFNVNGVKPSPTGDVSIVKVKARLDLSGVLNIISAYYVEEKEVEEVVPPKEGEEVDPDSEPVTRKVRKLVKVGDLVVQQTTNSLSESTIVELISSENAMHSADTLVTKTENAKNFLEEYIYDTRSKVESSLKQFMNPEDRASFISALGAAEEWLYDDGEDSDFQTYTAKLDSLKAVGDLAIERATEAEMRPKSSRQLREAIDNWVDLASSNDERYNHITKQEKERVLSLAEKTLTWLDDQNERQSQLKLYEAPVLFTHQINKEKEEFIRTASSIMNKPKPKATTVESAPESTIPTPAGGSTPNPDEESEKVDGMDID
;
A
#
# COMPACT_ATOMS: atom_id res chain seq x y z
N MET A 1 2.24 -10.35 8.12
CA MET A 1 1.64 -9.00 8.26
C MET A 1 2.44 -8.06 7.39
N SER A 2 1.88 -7.65 6.26
CA SER A 2 2.53 -6.70 5.36
C SER A 2 2.35 -5.29 5.91
N VAL A 3 3.41 -4.47 5.84
CA VAL A 3 3.37 -3.06 6.19
C VAL A 3 3.18 -2.26 4.91
N VAL A 4 2.04 -1.58 4.78
CA VAL A 4 1.56 -1.01 3.51
C VAL A 4 1.10 0.43 3.69
N GLY A 5 1.61 1.31 2.83
CA GLY A 5 1.17 2.69 2.68
C GLY A 5 0.49 2.91 1.33
N PHE A 6 -0.70 3.50 1.34
CA PHE A 6 -1.35 3.97 0.11
C PHE A 6 -1.35 5.51 0.09
N ASP A 7 -0.87 6.09 -1.01
CA ASP A 7 -1.28 7.44 -1.39
C ASP A 7 -2.44 7.32 -2.38
N ILE A 8 -3.62 7.81 -2.01
CA ILE A 8 -4.77 7.86 -2.92
C ILE A 8 -4.82 9.27 -3.51
N GLY A 9 -4.51 9.42 -4.79
CA GLY A 9 -4.65 10.68 -5.51
C GLY A 9 -6.05 10.89 -6.10
N THR A 10 -6.21 11.96 -6.88
CA THR A 10 -7.49 12.24 -7.59
C THR A 10 -7.62 11.47 -8.92
N VAL A 11 -6.50 11.09 -9.53
CA VAL A 11 -6.43 10.45 -10.87
C VAL A 11 -5.56 9.20 -10.87
N GLN A 12 -4.54 9.15 -10.03
CA GLN A 12 -3.66 7.99 -9.85
C GLN A 12 -3.30 7.85 -8.35
N SER A 13 -2.98 6.63 -7.93
CA SER A 13 -2.61 6.27 -6.56
C SER A 13 -1.28 5.50 -6.57
N VAL A 14 -0.52 5.59 -5.48
CA VAL A 14 0.78 4.93 -5.33
C VAL A 14 0.77 3.99 -4.13
N ILE A 15 1.32 2.79 -4.33
CA ILE A 15 1.47 1.75 -3.31
C ILE A 15 2.93 1.72 -2.85
N ALA A 16 3.15 1.85 -1.55
CA ALA A 16 4.45 1.68 -0.92
C ALA A 16 4.41 0.57 0.15
N VAL A 17 5.49 -0.18 0.33
CA VAL A 17 5.58 -1.26 1.32
C VAL A 17 6.93 -1.28 2.02
N ALA A 18 6.95 -1.67 3.30
CA ALA A 18 8.21 -1.91 4.00
C ALA A 18 8.69 -3.35 3.77
N ARG A 19 9.80 -3.50 3.05
CA ARG A 19 10.52 -4.78 2.85
C ARG A 19 12.02 -4.53 2.75
N ASN A 20 12.83 -5.58 2.91
CA ASN A 20 14.29 -5.54 2.71
C ASN A 20 15.04 -4.43 3.49
N ARG A 21 14.55 -4.05 4.69
CA ARG A 21 15.03 -2.93 5.53
C ARG A 21 14.84 -1.53 4.94
N GLY A 22 14.04 -1.38 3.88
CA GLY A 22 13.69 -0.10 3.25
C GLY A 22 12.19 0.04 2.98
N ILE A 23 11.83 1.01 2.14
CA ILE A 23 10.47 1.21 1.62
C ILE A 23 10.51 1.16 0.09
N ASP A 24 9.87 0.15 -0.48
CA ASP A 24 9.73 -0.03 -1.93
C ASP A 24 8.39 0.55 -2.42
N ILE A 25 8.37 1.02 -3.66
CA ILE A 25 7.13 1.33 -4.39
C ILE A 25 6.80 0.13 -5.28
N LEU A 26 5.57 -0.36 -5.17
CA LEU A 26 5.12 -1.48 -5.99
C LEU A 26 4.66 -1.01 -7.37
N THR A 27 4.88 -1.87 -8.35
CA THR A 27 4.26 -1.75 -9.67
C THR A 27 2.94 -2.51 -9.71
N ASN A 28 2.05 -2.11 -10.61
CA ASN A 28 0.78 -2.80 -10.87
C ASN A 28 0.88 -3.84 -11.99
N GLU A 29 -0.25 -4.41 -12.37
CA GLU A 29 -0.39 -5.47 -13.38
C GLU A 29 0.14 -5.13 -14.79
N VAL A 30 0.40 -3.85 -15.10
CA VAL A 30 1.03 -3.39 -16.36
C VAL A 30 2.39 -2.71 -16.12
N SER A 31 3.04 -3.05 -15.00
CA SER A 31 4.34 -2.52 -14.56
C SER A 31 4.38 -1.01 -14.26
N ASN A 32 3.25 -0.31 -14.20
CA ASN A 32 3.21 1.10 -13.80
C ASN A 32 3.39 1.26 -12.28
N ARG A 33 4.16 2.26 -11.84
CA ARG A 33 4.35 2.63 -10.42
C ARG A 33 3.16 3.39 -9.82
N THR A 34 2.10 3.58 -10.60
CA THR A 34 0.94 4.42 -10.30
C THR A 34 -0.31 3.75 -10.89
N THR A 35 -1.34 3.46 -10.08
CA THR A 35 -2.59 2.86 -10.56
C THR A 35 -3.68 3.94 -10.70
N PRO A 36 -4.39 4.07 -11.83
CA PRO A 36 -5.46 5.07 -12.00
C PRO A 36 -6.56 4.98 -10.92
N SER A 37 -6.98 6.12 -10.36
CA SER A 37 -7.95 6.22 -9.24
C SER A 37 -9.40 6.19 -9.72
N MET A 38 -9.83 5.06 -10.30
CA MET A 38 -11.12 4.95 -10.97
C MET A 38 -11.73 3.54 -10.98
N VAL A 39 -13.05 3.51 -11.16
CA VAL A 39 -13.93 2.33 -11.20
C VAL A 39 -14.79 2.42 -12.46
N SER A 40 -14.91 1.35 -13.24
CA SER A 40 -15.79 1.26 -14.41
C SER A 40 -16.69 0.02 -14.32
N PHE A 41 -17.96 0.14 -14.73
CA PHE A 41 -18.93 -0.95 -14.61
C PHE A 41 -19.30 -1.53 -15.98
N GLY A 42 -19.26 -2.87 -16.09
CA GLY A 42 -19.51 -3.61 -17.33
C GLY A 42 -20.71 -4.57 -17.26
N PRO A 43 -20.95 -5.33 -18.35
CA PRO A 43 -22.03 -6.30 -18.44
C PRO A 43 -21.74 -7.62 -17.69
N LYS A 44 -20.47 -8.01 -17.55
CA LYS A 44 -20.05 -9.25 -16.86
C LYS A 44 -19.38 -8.99 -15.51
N GLN A 45 -18.50 -7.98 -15.43
CA GLN A 45 -17.68 -7.66 -14.26
C GLN A 45 -17.52 -6.14 -14.06
N ARG A 46 -16.93 -5.75 -12.92
CA ARG A 46 -16.36 -4.41 -12.70
C ARG A 46 -14.92 -4.37 -13.22
N TYR A 47 -14.51 -3.22 -13.69
CA TYR A 47 -13.13 -2.92 -14.05
C TYR A 47 -12.59 -1.87 -13.07
N LEU A 48 -11.37 -2.06 -12.59
CA LEU A 48 -10.76 -1.25 -11.53
C LEU A 48 -9.34 -0.87 -11.95
N GLY A 49 -8.90 0.35 -11.62
CA GLY A 49 -7.54 0.79 -11.96
C GLY A 49 -7.30 0.91 -13.46
N GLU A 50 -6.26 0.25 -13.96
CA GLU A 50 -5.83 0.30 -15.37
C GLU A 50 -6.93 -0.23 -16.33
N MET A 51 -7.64 -1.27 -15.93
CA MET A 51 -8.75 -1.83 -16.71
C MET A 51 -9.90 -0.80 -16.87
N ALA A 52 -10.14 0.03 -15.86
CA ALA A 52 -11.11 1.12 -15.95
C ALA A 52 -10.59 2.29 -16.83
N LYS A 53 -9.27 2.56 -16.81
CA LYS A 53 -8.66 3.60 -17.65
C LYS A 53 -8.75 3.27 -19.14
N ASN A 54 -8.57 2.00 -19.51
CA ASN A 54 -8.77 1.52 -20.88
C ASN A 54 -10.21 1.71 -21.40
N LEU A 55 -11.20 1.79 -20.49
CA LEU A 55 -12.61 1.97 -20.80
C LEU A 55 -13.13 3.41 -20.58
N GLU A 56 -12.27 4.35 -20.18
CA GLU A 56 -12.65 5.72 -19.80
C GLU A 56 -13.41 6.46 -20.93
N MET A 57 -12.99 6.29 -22.19
CA MET A 57 -13.62 6.97 -23.34
C MET A 57 -14.81 6.20 -23.92
N SER A 58 -14.76 4.88 -23.95
CA SER A 58 -15.81 4.02 -24.53
C SER A 58 -17.00 3.87 -23.60
N ASN A 59 -16.74 3.70 -22.30
CA ASN A 59 -17.71 3.42 -21.24
C ASN A 59 -17.93 4.61 -20.28
N PHE A 60 -17.66 5.84 -20.72
CA PHE A 60 -17.58 7.03 -19.85
C PHE A 60 -18.78 7.26 -18.89
N LYS A 61 -20.00 6.86 -19.30
CA LYS A 61 -21.21 6.96 -18.45
C LYS A 61 -21.20 6.01 -17.26
N ASN A 62 -20.42 4.94 -17.33
CA ASN A 62 -20.27 3.94 -16.29
C ASN A 62 -18.85 3.96 -15.69
N THR A 63 -18.02 4.97 -15.97
CA THR A 63 -16.66 5.12 -15.45
C THR A 63 -16.58 6.31 -14.51
N VAL A 64 -16.30 6.03 -13.24
CA VAL A 64 -16.19 7.02 -12.17
C VAL A 64 -14.72 7.33 -11.91
N THR A 65 -14.38 8.62 -12.01
CA THR A 65 -13.07 9.19 -11.67
C THR A 65 -13.19 10.06 -10.42
N GLY A 66 -12.07 10.51 -9.85
CA GLY A 66 -12.11 11.51 -8.78
C GLY A 66 -12.72 11.00 -7.47
N LEU A 67 -12.54 9.73 -7.12
CA LEU A 67 -13.09 9.10 -5.90
C LEU A 67 -12.78 9.91 -4.63
N LYS A 68 -11.55 10.45 -4.53
CA LYS A 68 -11.06 11.36 -3.47
C LYS A 68 -11.82 12.69 -3.36
N ARG A 69 -12.64 13.06 -4.36
CA ARG A 69 -13.36 14.34 -4.41
C ARG A 69 -14.78 14.23 -3.86
N ILE A 70 -15.41 13.07 -3.99
CA ILE A 70 -16.83 12.87 -3.66
C ILE A 70 -17.05 12.11 -2.34
N ILE A 71 -16.06 11.36 -1.83
CA ILE A 71 -16.20 10.59 -0.58
C ILE A 71 -16.54 11.49 0.63
N GLY A 72 -17.61 11.13 1.34
CA GLY A 72 -18.15 11.86 2.48
C GLY A 72 -18.80 13.21 2.15
N THR A 73 -18.85 13.65 0.88
CA THR A 73 -19.54 14.89 0.48
C THR A 73 -21.06 14.69 0.38
N THR A 74 -21.82 15.77 0.22
CA THR A 74 -23.25 15.69 -0.16
C THR A 74 -23.42 15.71 -1.67
N TYR A 75 -24.57 15.27 -2.17
CA TYR A 75 -24.91 15.33 -3.59
C TYR A 75 -24.76 16.75 -4.17
N GLU A 76 -25.13 17.79 -3.43
CA GLU A 76 -25.06 19.19 -3.85
C GLU A 76 -23.61 19.69 -3.99
N GLU A 77 -22.72 19.32 -3.07
CA GLU A 77 -21.30 19.66 -3.17
C GLU A 77 -20.66 18.98 -4.38
N ALA A 78 -20.93 17.68 -4.57
CA ALA A 78 -20.44 16.92 -5.72
C ALA A 78 -20.99 17.48 -7.05
N LEU A 79 -22.27 17.85 -7.10
CA LEU A 79 -22.88 18.47 -8.27
C LEU A 79 -22.20 19.81 -8.61
N LYS A 80 -21.93 20.64 -7.60
CA LYS A 80 -21.34 21.98 -7.75
C LYS A 80 -19.89 21.96 -8.25
N TYR A 81 -19.06 21.03 -7.77
CA TYR A 81 -17.61 21.04 -8.01
C TYR A 81 -17.08 19.90 -8.89
N GLU A 82 -17.80 18.80 -9.02
CA GLU A 82 -17.28 17.54 -9.57
C GLU A 82 -18.07 17.03 -10.80
N GLN A 83 -19.31 17.49 -11.02
CA GLN A 83 -20.13 17.14 -12.20
C GLN A 83 -19.42 17.40 -13.54
N ALA A 84 -18.58 18.43 -13.64
CA ALA A 84 -17.85 18.75 -14.86
C ALA A 84 -16.74 17.73 -15.21
N PHE A 85 -16.36 16.86 -14.27
CA PHE A 85 -15.25 15.91 -14.38
C PHE A 85 -15.69 14.43 -14.33
N ILE A 86 -16.86 14.13 -13.74
CA ILE A 86 -17.39 12.77 -13.61
C ILE A 86 -18.38 12.48 -14.75
N GLY A 87 -18.10 11.45 -15.56
CA GLY A 87 -18.93 11.08 -16.71
C GLY A 87 -20.22 10.32 -16.35
N SER A 88 -20.26 9.70 -15.17
CA SER A 88 -21.43 9.03 -14.61
C SER A 88 -22.45 10.01 -14.03
N LYS A 89 -23.73 9.60 -14.02
CA LYS A 89 -24.82 10.39 -13.43
C LYS A 89 -24.64 10.44 -11.90
N LEU A 90 -24.31 11.61 -11.37
CA LEU A 90 -24.33 11.86 -9.92
C LEU A 90 -25.76 11.73 -9.36
N VAL A 91 -25.87 11.16 -8.16
CA VAL A 91 -27.13 11.01 -7.39
C VAL A 91 -26.84 11.10 -5.90
N ASP A 92 -27.86 11.34 -5.09
CA ASP A 92 -27.79 11.04 -3.65
C ASP A 92 -27.91 9.52 -3.40
N VAL A 93 -27.12 9.03 -2.44
CA VAL A 93 -27.21 7.69 -1.86
C VAL A 93 -27.14 7.82 -0.34
N ASN A 94 -28.31 7.89 0.30
CA ASN A 94 -28.49 7.97 1.76
C ASN A 94 -27.80 9.20 2.39
N GLY A 95 -27.85 10.36 1.71
CA GLY A 95 -27.18 11.58 2.18
C GLY A 95 -25.67 11.62 1.93
N GLU A 96 -25.10 10.68 1.17
CA GLU A 96 -23.76 10.80 0.57
C GLU A 96 -23.89 11.00 -0.94
N ALA A 97 -22.98 11.79 -1.54
CA ALA A 97 -22.79 11.78 -2.97
C ALA A 97 -22.51 10.36 -3.49
N GLY A 98 -23.13 9.99 -4.61
CA GLY A 98 -22.91 8.73 -5.30
C GLY A 98 -23.16 8.83 -6.79
N VAL A 99 -23.17 7.68 -7.46
CA VAL A 99 -23.41 7.56 -8.90
C VAL A 99 -24.53 6.57 -9.21
N GLU A 100 -25.15 6.75 -10.36
CA GLU A 100 -26.02 5.77 -11.01
C GLU A 100 -25.35 5.32 -12.32
N VAL A 101 -25.15 4.01 -12.45
CA VAL A 101 -24.40 3.36 -13.54
C VAL A 101 -25.14 2.12 -14.03
N ASN A 102 -24.88 1.67 -15.26
CA ASN A 102 -25.30 0.34 -15.69
C ASN A 102 -24.23 -0.68 -15.25
N TYR A 103 -24.65 -1.65 -14.43
CA TYR A 103 -23.83 -2.79 -14.01
C TYR A 103 -24.63 -4.07 -14.23
N LYS A 104 -24.05 -5.06 -14.93
CA LYS A 104 -24.73 -6.32 -15.26
C LYS A 104 -26.11 -6.13 -15.93
N GLY A 105 -26.20 -5.12 -16.79
CA GLY A 105 -27.42 -4.73 -17.51
C GLY A 105 -28.37 -3.83 -16.73
N GLN A 106 -28.21 -3.68 -15.41
CA GLN A 106 -29.16 -3.02 -14.52
C GLN A 106 -28.69 -1.63 -14.04
N PRO A 107 -29.58 -0.62 -13.99
CA PRO A 107 -29.30 0.64 -13.31
C PRO A 107 -29.04 0.41 -11.83
N THR A 108 -27.81 0.63 -11.39
CA THR A 108 -27.34 0.38 -10.03
C THR A 108 -26.80 1.67 -9.44
N LYS A 109 -27.09 1.94 -8.16
CA LYS A 109 -26.56 3.10 -7.43
C LYS A 109 -25.44 2.67 -6.47
N PHE A 110 -24.38 3.47 -6.41
CA PHE A 110 -23.27 3.28 -5.48
C PHE A 110 -22.90 4.61 -4.82
N SER A 111 -22.76 4.62 -3.50
CA SER A 111 -22.26 5.77 -2.75
C SER A 111 -20.75 5.97 -3.00
N ALA A 112 -20.23 7.18 -2.76
CA ALA A 112 -18.81 7.46 -2.89
C ALA A 112 -17.94 6.59 -1.94
N THR A 113 -18.42 6.32 -0.72
CA THR A 113 -17.78 5.37 0.21
C THR A 113 -17.71 3.96 -0.38
N GLN A 114 -18.77 3.47 -1.05
CA GLN A 114 -18.72 2.17 -1.75
C GLN A 114 -17.69 2.17 -2.88
N LEU A 115 -17.72 3.17 -3.77
CA LEU A 115 -16.82 3.28 -4.91
C LEU A 115 -15.34 3.31 -4.49
N TYR A 116 -15.04 4.05 -3.43
CA TYR A 116 -13.69 4.10 -2.84
C TYR A 116 -13.29 2.74 -2.28
N ALA A 117 -14.21 1.98 -1.67
CA ALA A 117 -13.94 0.63 -1.18
C ALA A 117 -13.61 -0.37 -2.31
N MET A 118 -14.35 -0.33 -3.43
CA MET A 118 -14.04 -1.19 -4.60
C MET A 118 -12.60 -0.95 -5.08
N TYR A 119 -12.21 0.32 -5.11
CA TYR A 119 -10.88 0.74 -5.56
C TYR A 119 -9.77 0.36 -4.55
N LEU A 120 -10.01 0.51 -3.24
CA LEU A 120 -9.12 -0.01 -2.20
C LEU A 120 -8.99 -1.54 -2.28
N GLY A 121 -10.04 -2.26 -2.68
CA GLY A 121 -10.00 -3.69 -3.01
C GLY A 121 -8.97 -4.00 -4.09
N ARG A 122 -8.97 -3.29 -5.23
CA ARG A 122 -7.94 -3.46 -6.27
C ARG A 122 -6.53 -3.17 -5.74
N LEU A 123 -6.32 -2.11 -4.95
CA LEU A 123 -4.99 -1.82 -4.39
C LEU A 123 -4.53 -2.90 -3.39
N ARG A 124 -5.43 -3.42 -2.55
CA ARG A 124 -5.19 -4.58 -1.68
C ARG A 124 -4.75 -5.80 -2.50
N ASP A 125 -5.45 -6.08 -3.60
CA ASP A 125 -5.21 -7.28 -4.42
C ASP A 125 -3.89 -7.19 -5.21
N THR A 126 -3.59 -6.05 -5.84
CA THR A 126 -2.29 -5.78 -6.45
C THR A 126 -1.15 -5.96 -5.43
N THR A 127 -1.31 -5.40 -4.23
CA THR A 127 -0.31 -5.51 -3.15
C THR A 127 -0.15 -6.95 -2.64
N ALA A 128 -1.26 -7.69 -2.52
CA ALA A 128 -1.24 -9.07 -2.03
C ALA A 128 -0.60 -10.04 -3.02
N SER A 129 -0.77 -9.79 -4.33
CA SER A 129 -0.13 -10.55 -5.41
C SER A 129 1.40 -10.33 -5.42
N GLU A 130 1.86 -9.09 -5.45
CA GLU A 130 3.30 -8.72 -5.45
C GLU A 130 4.04 -9.11 -4.15
N LEU A 131 3.33 -9.21 -3.02
CA LEU A 131 3.91 -9.72 -1.77
C LEU A 131 3.73 -11.23 -1.55
N ASN A 132 2.99 -11.92 -2.42
CA ASN A 132 2.52 -13.30 -2.24
C ASN A 132 1.98 -13.58 -0.81
N ASN A 133 1.23 -12.63 -0.25
CA ASN A 133 0.83 -12.64 1.16
C ASN A 133 -0.42 -11.78 1.41
N LYS A 134 -1.24 -12.12 2.41
CA LYS A 134 -2.42 -11.34 2.74
C LYS A 134 -2.03 -9.96 3.28
N VAL A 135 -2.57 -8.91 2.66
CA VAL A 135 -2.61 -7.55 3.22
C VAL A 135 -3.78 -7.44 4.19
N SER A 136 -3.50 -6.90 5.37
CA SER A 136 -4.47 -6.66 6.43
C SER A 136 -4.45 -5.20 6.87
N ASP A 137 -3.25 -4.69 7.19
CA ASP A 137 -3.07 -3.42 7.88
C ASP A 137 -2.48 -2.37 6.94
N VAL A 138 -3.08 -1.18 6.92
CA VAL A 138 -2.75 -0.09 5.99
C VAL A 138 -2.75 1.26 6.68
N VAL A 139 -1.93 2.18 6.15
CA VAL A 139 -2.03 3.62 6.39
C VAL A 139 -2.32 4.30 5.06
N LEU A 140 -3.24 5.26 5.07
CA LEU A 140 -3.68 5.97 3.86
C LEU A 140 -3.45 7.47 3.99
N SER A 141 -3.08 8.12 2.88
CA SER A 141 -3.10 9.57 2.77
C SER A 141 -4.53 10.10 2.68
N VAL A 142 -4.79 11.25 3.30
CA VAL A 142 -5.96 12.09 3.07
C VAL A 142 -5.54 13.57 3.03
N PRO A 143 -6.25 14.46 2.33
CA PRO A 143 -6.01 15.89 2.43
C PRO A 143 -6.27 16.38 3.84
N GLY A 144 -5.42 17.26 4.36
CA GLY A 144 -5.63 17.83 5.70
C GLY A 144 -6.97 18.57 5.84
N TRP A 145 -7.51 19.12 4.74
CA TRP A 145 -8.85 19.73 4.68
C TRP A 145 -10.03 18.75 4.79
N TYR A 146 -9.82 17.43 4.82
CA TYR A 146 -10.92 16.49 5.05
C TYR A 146 -11.55 16.68 6.43
N THR A 147 -12.88 16.79 6.47
CA THR A 147 -13.65 16.79 7.72
C THR A 147 -13.68 15.41 8.38
N ASP A 148 -14.09 15.37 9.64
CA ASP A 148 -14.28 14.16 10.44
C ASP A 148 -15.18 13.13 9.71
N ARG A 149 -16.27 13.58 9.07
CA ARG A 149 -17.13 12.74 8.23
C ARG A 149 -16.35 12.12 7.06
N GLN A 150 -15.58 12.89 6.30
CA GLN A 150 -14.82 12.35 5.17
C GLN A 150 -13.74 11.35 5.64
N ARG A 151 -13.09 11.61 6.78
CA ARG A 151 -12.15 10.69 7.44
C ARG A 151 -12.85 9.39 7.84
N ARG A 152 -14.02 9.45 8.49
CA ARG A 152 -14.82 8.25 8.79
C ARG A 152 -15.22 7.48 7.53
N CYS A 153 -15.68 8.16 6.48
CA CYS A 153 -16.03 7.52 5.20
C CYS A 153 -14.84 6.73 4.61
N VAL A 154 -13.61 7.27 4.63
CA VAL A 154 -12.41 6.50 4.20
C VAL A 154 -12.15 5.30 5.11
N MET A 155 -12.27 5.45 6.44
CA MET A 155 -12.12 4.32 7.37
C MET A 155 -13.19 3.24 7.17
N GLN A 156 -14.42 3.63 6.82
CA GLN A 156 -15.52 2.72 6.46
C GLN A 156 -15.26 2.05 5.10
N ALA A 157 -14.74 2.77 4.11
CA ALA A 157 -14.30 2.19 2.85
C ALA A 157 -13.18 1.15 3.05
N CYS A 158 -12.27 1.36 4.01
CA CYS A 158 -11.27 0.36 4.40
C CYS A 158 -11.93 -0.90 5.00
N LYS A 159 -12.87 -0.75 5.95
CA LYS A 159 -13.66 -1.89 6.48
C LYS A 159 -14.32 -2.70 5.35
N ILE A 160 -14.99 -2.02 4.42
CA ILE A 160 -15.68 -2.64 3.28
C ILE A 160 -14.68 -3.37 2.35
N ALA A 161 -13.50 -2.79 2.13
CA ALA A 161 -12.41 -3.40 1.37
C ALA A 161 -11.66 -4.54 2.11
N ASN A 162 -12.09 -4.95 3.31
CA ASN A 162 -11.41 -5.93 4.18
C ASN A 162 -9.98 -5.49 4.58
N LEU A 163 -9.83 -4.20 4.87
CA LEU A 163 -8.59 -3.54 5.30
C LEU A 163 -8.74 -2.87 6.68
N ASN A 164 -7.75 -3.07 7.54
CA ASN A 164 -7.61 -2.39 8.82
C ASN A 164 -6.83 -1.08 8.65
N CYS A 165 -7.52 0.06 8.73
CA CYS A 165 -6.90 1.39 8.67
C CYS A 165 -6.26 1.74 10.02
N LEU A 166 -4.93 1.54 10.14
CA LEU A 166 -4.18 1.86 11.36
C LEU A 166 -4.14 3.38 11.64
N ARG A 167 -4.03 4.18 10.57
CA ARG A 167 -4.03 5.65 10.63
C ARG A 167 -4.43 6.23 9.26
N LEU A 168 -5.24 7.30 9.27
CA LEU A 168 -5.25 8.26 8.17
C LEU A 168 -4.24 9.36 8.46
N ILE A 169 -3.29 9.58 7.56
CA ILE A 169 -2.27 10.63 7.70
C ILE A 169 -2.55 11.76 6.71
N ASN A 170 -2.34 13.00 7.12
CA ASN A 170 -2.45 14.15 6.22
C ASN A 170 -1.38 14.01 5.11
N ASP A 171 -1.72 14.20 3.84
CA ASP A 171 -0.82 14.00 2.69
C ASP A 171 0.48 14.83 2.80
N SER A 172 0.36 16.10 3.19
CA SER A 172 1.50 16.97 3.52
C SER A 172 2.37 16.44 4.68
N THR A 173 1.75 15.90 5.73
CA THR A 173 2.47 15.32 6.89
C THR A 173 3.16 14.00 6.51
N SER A 174 2.59 13.26 5.57
CA SER A 174 3.19 12.05 5.02
C SER A 174 4.44 12.36 4.19
N ALA A 175 4.39 13.37 3.32
CA ALA A 175 5.58 13.88 2.62
C ALA A 175 6.64 14.39 3.61
N ALA A 176 6.23 15.10 4.66
CA ALA A 176 7.11 15.57 5.73
C ALA A 176 7.76 14.42 6.53
N LEU A 177 7.04 13.31 6.76
CA LEU A 177 7.62 12.11 7.37
C LEU A 177 8.65 11.46 6.45
N SER A 178 8.36 11.31 5.16
CA SER A 178 9.30 10.78 4.17
C SER A 178 10.58 11.63 4.06
N TYR A 179 10.49 12.94 4.30
CA TYR A 179 11.66 13.82 4.44
C TYR A 179 12.36 13.57 5.77
N GLY A 180 11.67 13.76 6.90
CA GLY A 180 12.27 13.77 8.24
C GLY A 180 12.99 12.48 8.61
N ILE A 181 12.42 11.32 8.27
CA ILE A 181 13.02 10.02 8.62
C ILE A 181 14.25 9.66 7.78
N THR A 182 14.40 10.28 6.60
CA THR A 182 15.52 10.04 5.65
C THR A 182 16.64 11.09 5.74
N LYS A 183 16.42 12.22 6.41
CA LYS A 183 17.51 13.18 6.73
C LYS A 183 18.32 12.70 7.93
N HIS A 184 19.64 12.80 7.82
CA HIS A 184 20.60 12.42 8.87
C HIS A 184 21.18 13.64 9.61
N ASP A 185 20.96 14.84 9.08
CA ASP A 185 21.55 16.12 9.46
C ASP A 185 20.57 17.06 10.20
N LEU A 186 19.48 16.51 10.74
CA LEU A 186 18.48 17.27 11.48
C LEU A 186 19.03 17.76 12.83
N PRO A 187 18.78 19.02 13.23
CA PRO A 187 19.33 19.61 14.44
C PRO A 187 18.65 19.11 15.72
N GLU A 188 19.34 19.21 16.86
CA GLU A 188 18.79 18.89 18.18
C GLU A 188 18.15 20.13 18.83
N ASP A 189 18.82 21.30 18.79
CA ASP A 189 18.42 22.52 19.52
C ASP A 189 17.42 23.43 18.76
N LYS A 190 17.88 24.26 17.81
CA LYS A 190 16.99 25.09 16.99
C LYS A 190 16.32 24.21 15.92
N PRO A 191 14.98 24.17 15.81
CA PRO A 191 14.33 23.37 14.78
C PRO A 191 14.65 23.88 13.36
N ARG A 192 14.65 22.95 12.39
CA ARG A 192 14.75 23.26 10.96
C ARG A 192 13.33 23.38 10.39
N ASN A 193 12.92 24.59 10.01
CA ASN A 193 11.60 24.83 9.44
C ASN A 193 11.61 24.56 7.93
N VAL A 194 10.68 23.76 7.42
CA VAL A 194 10.56 23.41 6.00
C VAL A 194 9.11 23.62 5.57
N ALA A 195 8.91 24.30 4.44
CA ALA A 195 7.61 24.35 3.79
C ALA A 195 7.46 23.14 2.87
N PHE A 196 6.35 22.41 2.98
CA PHE A 196 5.93 21.39 2.02
C PHE A 196 4.81 21.93 1.18
N VAL A 197 4.98 21.87 -0.15
CA VAL A 197 3.99 22.37 -1.12
C VAL A 197 3.57 21.23 -2.03
N ASP A 198 2.27 20.91 -2.03
CA ASP A 198 1.66 19.96 -2.96
C ASP A 198 0.81 20.71 -4.00
N MET A 199 0.98 20.36 -5.27
CA MET A 199 -0.04 20.65 -6.29
C MET A 199 -0.35 19.39 -7.10
N GLY A 200 -1.27 18.58 -6.57
CA GLY A 200 -1.85 17.44 -7.26
C GLY A 200 -2.78 17.83 -8.42
N TYR A 201 -3.60 16.89 -8.87
CA TYR A 201 -4.57 17.14 -9.97
C TYR A 201 -5.78 17.97 -9.53
N GLY A 202 -6.26 17.81 -8.29
CA GLY A 202 -7.51 18.42 -7.81
C GLY A 202 -7.39 19.53 -6.77
N SER A 203 -6.21 19.75 -6.17
CA SER A 203 -6.02 20.69 -5.07
C SER A 203 -4.56 21.11 -4.89
N PHE A 204 -4.37 22.24 -4.21
CA PHE A 204 -3.10 22.78 -3.76
C PHE A 204 -3.06 22.77 -2.23
N SER A 205 -1.91 22.47 -1.62
CA SER A 205 -1.71 22.56 -0.17
C SER A 205 -0.32 23.08 0.20
N VAL A 206 -0.25 23.71 1.37
CA VAL A 206 1.00 24.17 2.00
C VAL A 206 0.99 23.74 3.46
N ALA A 207 2.10 23.20 3.94
CA ALA A 207 2.33 22.89 5.35
C ALA A 207 3.68 23.45 5.81
N ILE A 208 3.70 24.17 6.93
CA ILE A 208 4.95 24.59 7.57
C ILE A 208 5.26 23.59 8.68
N VAL A 209 6.43 22.96 8.61
CA VAL A 209 6.83 21.87 9.52
C VAL A 209 8.20 22.15 10.12
N SER A 210 8.29 22.07 11.44
CA SER A 210 9.53 22.19 12.21
C SER A 210 10.10 20.80 12.51
N PHE A 211 11.33 20.54 12.07
CA PHE A 211 12.04 19.29 12.34
C PHE A 211 13.11 19.43 13.43
N LYS A 212 13.25 18.36 14.21
CA LYS A 212 14.40 18.06 15.06
C LYS A 212 14.89 16.64 14.78
N LYS A 213 16.06 16.27 15.28
CA LYS A 213 16.59 14.90 15.23
C LYS A 213 15.58 13.93 15.86
N GLY A 214 14.93 13.11 15.02
CA GLY A 214 13.92 12.15 15.45
C GLY A 214 12.53 12.74 15.75
N GLU A 215 12.21 13.97 15.31
CA GLU A 215 10.86 14.53 15.45
C GLU A 215 10.48 15.46 14.29
N LEU A 216 9.21 15.41 13.89
CA LEU A 216 8.55 16.48 13.14
C LEU A 216 7.35 17.04 13.93
N THR A 217 7.16 18.35 13.84
CA THR A 217 5.96 19.07 14.30
C THR A 217 5.39 19.87 13.15
N VAL A 218 4.16 19.58 12.74
CA VAL A 218 3.39 20.42 11.82
C VAL A 218 2.92 21.65 12.60
N VAL A 219 3.24 22.85 12.10
CA VAL A 219 2.97 24.12 12.79
C VAL A 219 1.68 24.74 12.26
N SER A 220 1.51 24.75 10.94
CA SER A 220 0.34 25.30 10.26
C SER A 220 0.11 24.57 8.94
N THR A 221 -1.14 24.62 8.42
CA THR A 221 -1.45 24.17 7.05
C THR A 221 -2.53 25.02 6.40
N ALA A 222 -2.47 25.19 5.09
CA ALA A 222 -3.47 25.89 4.30
C ALA A 222 -3.67 25.23 2.93
N TYR A 223 -4.85 25.44 2.31
CA TYR A 223 -5.31 24.65 1.17
C TYR A 223 -6.10 25.49 0.17
N SER A 224 -6.03 25.11 -1.11
CA SER A 224 -7.02 25.52 -2.12
C SER A 224 -7.63 24.28 -2.78
N ARG A 225 -8.91 24.01 -2.45
CA ARG A 225 -9.64 22.80 -2.85
C ARG A 225 -9.97 22.73 -4.36
N ASN A 226 -9.79 23.82 -5.10
CA ASN A 226 -10.14 23.97 -6.51
C ASN A 226 -9.02 24.74 -7.25
N CYS A 227 -7.80 24.25 -7.09
CA CYS A 227 -6.58 24.75 -7.70
C CYS A 227 -5.60 23.58 -7.89
N GLY A 228 -5.73 22.85 -8.98
CA GLY A 228 -4.84 21.75 -9.32
C GLY A 228 -4.65 21.59 -10.83
N GLY A 229 -3.99 20.50 -11.22
CA GLY A 229 -3.73 20.16 -12.62
C GLY A 229 -4.98 20.21 -13.51
N ARG A 230 -6.16 19.86 -13.00
CA ARG A 230 -7.44 19.88 -13.73
C ARG A 230 -7.95 21.27 -14.06
N ASP A 231 -7.67 22.23 -13.18
CA ASP A 231 -8.11 23.62 -13.36
C ASP A 231 -7.23 24.29 -14.43
N LEU A 232 -5.94 23.93 -14.46
CA LEU A 232 -5.01 24.26 -15.55
C LEU A 232 -5.39 23.58 -16.88
N ASP A 233 -5.90 22.35 -16.86
CA ASP A 233 -6.44 21.70 -18.08
C ASP A 233 -7.71 22.42 -18.56
N GLN A 234 -8.61 22.81 -17.65
CA GLN A 234 -9.86 23.50 -17.99
C GLN A 234 -9.62 24.85 -18.66
N VAL A 235 -8.53 25.55 -18.32
CA VAL A 235 -8.05 26.74 -19.02
C VAL A 235 -7.77 26.45 -20.51
N LEU A 236 -6.97 25.43 -20.81
CA LEU A 236 -6.67 25.02 -22.20
C LEU A 236 -7.93 24.56 -22.94
N ILE A 237 -8.79 23.78 -22.29
CA ILE A 237 -10.05 23.30 -22.87
C ILE A 237 -10.96 24.48 -23.24
N ASN A 238 -11.08 25.50 -22.37
CA ASN A 238 -11.89 26.69 -22.61
C ASN A 238 -11.35 27.54 -23.77
N HIS A 239 -10.03 27.58 -23.98
CA HIS A 239 -9.42 28.16 -25.17
C HIS A 239 -9.79 27.33 -26.41
N PHE A 240 -9.48 26.03 -26.43
CA PHE A 240 -9.63 25.22 -27.64
C PHE A 240 -11.07 24.95 -28.06
N ILE A 241 -12.05 24.99 -27.14
CA ILE A 241 -13.48 24.99 -27.53
C ILE A 241 -13.78 26.16 -28.48
N LYS A 242 -13.24 27.35 -28.22
CA LYS A 242 -13.40 28.52 -29.09
C LYS A 242 -12.55 28.38 -30.35
N THR A 243 -11.23 28.23 -30.20
CA THR A 243 -10.27 28.24 -31.31
C THR A 243 -10.55 27.12 -32.33
N LEU A 244 -10.92 25.91 -31.88
CA LEU A 244 -11.27 24.81 -32.76
C LEU A 244 -12.71 24.93 -33.30
N GLY A 245 -13.67 25.38 -32.48
CA GLY A 245 -15.04 25.63 -32.94
C GLY A 245 -15.11 26.69 -34.04
N GLU A 246 -14.33 27.76 -33.91
CA GLU A 246 -14.20 28.81 -34.93
C GLU A 246 -13.45 28.34 -36.18
N LYS A 247 -12.36 27.57 -36.02
CA LYS A 247 -11.53 27.06 -37.14
C LYS A 247 -12.23 25.96 -37.95
N TYR A 248 -12.89 25.02 -37.28
CA TYR A 248 -13.46 23.80 -37.89
C TYR A 248 -14.99 23.79 -37.97
N LYS A 249 -15.68 24.80 -37.42
CA LYS A 249 -17.15 24.95 -37.40
C LYS A 249 -17.87 23.79 -36.69
N ILE A 250 -17.31 23.35 -35.56
CA ILE A 250 -17.83 22.25 -34.72
C ILE A 250 -18.24 22.73 -33.32
N ASP A 251 -19.35 22.22 -32.80
CA ASP A 251 -19.80 22.45 -31.42
C ASP A 251 -19.32 21.30 -30.52
N ILE A 252 -18.08 21.40 -30.04
CA ILE A 252 -17.43 20.37 -29.21
C ILE A 252 -18.23 20.12 -27.89
N PRO A 253 -18.71 21.15 -27.16
CA PRO A 253 -19.58 20.95 -25.98
C PRO A 253 -20.82 20.08 -26.21
N SER A 254 -21.43 20.10 -27.39
CA SER A 254 -22.60 19.26 -27.71
C SER A 254 -22.33 17.75 -27.65
N ASN A 255 -21.07 17.33 -27.77
CA ASN A 255 -20.67 15.92 -27.89
C ASN A 255 -19.76 15.49 -26.71
N PRO A 256 -20.28 14.71 -25.74
CA PRO A 256 -19.48 14.23 -24.61
C PRO A 256 -18.22 13.46 -24.98
N LYS A 257 -18.21 12.69 -26.08
CA LYS A 257 -17.00 11.98 -26.54
C LYS A 257 -15.96 12.95 -27.11
N ALA A 258 -16.39 13.99 -27.82
CA ALA A 258 -15.49 15.05 -28.27
C ALA A 258 -14.89 15.82 -27.09
N MET A 259 -15.70 16.15 -26.08
CA MET A 259 -15.22 16.76 -24.83
C MET A 259 -14.19 15.89 -24.10
N ILE A 260 -14.39 14.58 -23.99
CA ILE A 260 -13.42 13.66 -23.35
C ILE A 260 -12.11 13.58 -24.16
N ARG A 261 -12.19 13.48 -25.49
CA ARG A 261 -11.01 13.53 -26.38
C ARG A 261 -10.24 14.84 -26.21
N LEU A 262 -10.94 15.98 -26.16
CA LEU A 262 -10.32 17.29 -25.93
C LEU A 262 -9.68 17.39 -24.54
N ARG A 263 -10.34 16.88 -23.48
CA ARG A 263 -9.76 16.81 -22.12
C ARG A 263 -8.42 16.05 -22.12
N ALA A 264 -8.39 14.85 -22.70
CA ALA A 264 -7.17 14.04 -22.78
C ALA A 264 -6.07 14.68 -23.66
N GLY A 265 -6.46 15.38 -24.74
CA GLY A 265 -5.54 16.15 -25.57
C GLY A 265 -4.91 17.32 -24.80
N CYS A 266 -5.71 18.12 -24.09
CA CYS A 266 -5.24 19.25 -23.28
C CYS A 266 -4.34 18.81 -22.12
N GLU A 267 -4.63 17.69 -21.46
CA GLU A 267 -3.78 17.15 -20.38
C GLU A 267 -2.38 16.78 -20.89
N LYS A 268 -2.31 16.11 -22.05
CA LYS A 268 -1.06 15.82 -22.75
C LYS A 268 -0.34 17.11 -23.18
N LEU A 269 -1.08 18.09 -23.68
CA LEU A 269 -0.54 19.39 -24.11
C LEU A 269 0.11 20.16 -22.95
N LYS A 270 -0.56 20.26 -21.79
CA LYS A 270 -0.01 20.86 -20.56
C LYS A 270 1.29 20.17 -20.13
N LYS A 271 1.34 18.84 -20.18
CA LYS A 271 2.55 18.06 -19.91
C LYS A 271 3.68 18.38 -20.90
N MET A 272 3.38 18.47 -22.20
CA MET A 272 4.36 18.86 -23.23
C MET A 272 4.87 20.30 -23.05
N LEU A 273 4.01 21.27 -22.70
CA LEU A 273 4.36 22.67 -22.43
C LEU A 273 5.23 22.83 -21.18
N SER A 274 5.16 21.89 -20.23
CA SER A 274 6.01 21.92 -19.04
C SER A 274 7.50 21.67 -19.37
N ALA A 275 7.78 20.93 -20.45
CA ALA A 275 9.12 20.75 -21.00
C ALA A 275 9.45 21.77 -22.10
N ASN A 276 8.56 21.93 -23.08
CA ASN A 276 8.81 22.69 -24.31
C ASN A 276 8.18 24.10 -24.29
N PRO A 277 8.77 25.11 -24.95
CA PRO A 277 8.19 26.45 -25.04
C PRO A 277 6.99 26.55 -26.00
N VAL A 278 6.78 25.54 -26.85
CA VAL A 278 5.67 25.42 -27.81
C VAL A 278 5.22 23.96 -27.82
N ALA A 279 3.93 23.71 -27.99
CA ALA A 279 3.40 22.36 -28.17
C ALA A 279 2.21 22.33 -29.15
N ASN A 280 2.03 21.17 -29.80
CA ASN A 280 0.98 20.95 -30.79
C ASN A 280 -0.14 20.09 -30.19
N LEU A 281 -1.39 20.54 -30.35
CA LEU A 281 -2.58 19.77 -30.04
C LEU A 281 -3.08 19.10 -31.32
N ASN A 282 -2.88 17.79 -31.44
CA ASN A 282 -3.43 16.98 -32.52
C ASN A 282 -4.44 16.00 -31.93
N ILE A 283 -5.66 15.96 -32.47
CA ILE A 283 -6.70 14.98 -32.10
C ILE A 283 -7.37 14.47 -33.38
N GLU A 284 -7.20 13.19 -33.66
CA GLU A 284 -7.88 12.48 -34.74
C GLU A 284 -9.36 12.25 -34.40
N ASN A 285 -10.23 12.42 -35.41
CA ASN A 285 -11.68 12.33 -35.34
C ASN A 285 -12.23 12.90 -34.02
N LEU A 286 -12.04 14.21 -33.79
CA LEU A 286 -12.56 14.84 -32.57
C LEU A 286 -14.09 14.73 -32.56
N MET A 287 -14.71 15.14 -33.66
CA MET A 287 -16.15 15.17 -33.90
C MET A 287 -16.42 15.16 -35.41
N ASN A 288 -17.50 14.51 -35.85
CA ASN A 288 -17.95 14.47 -37.26
C ASN A 288 -16.86 14.05 -38.26
N ASP A 289 -15.98 13.12 -37.87
CA ASP A 289 -14.85 12.64 -38.67
C ASP A 289 -13.85 13.74 -39.09
N ILE A 290 -13.81 14.85 -38.33
CA ILE A 290 -12.85 15.95 -38.49
C ILE A 290 -11.67 15.75 -37.54
N ASP A 291 -10.48 15.66 -38.12
CA ASP A 291 -9.20 15.76 -37.42
C ASP A 291 -8.87 17.22 -37.11
N VAL A 292 -8.45 17.49 -35.87
CA VAL A 292 -8.06 18.84 -35.45
C VAL A 292 -6.57 18.95 -35.14
N ASN A 293 -6.01 20.09 -35.56
CA ASN A 293 -4.66 20.52 -35.22
C ASN A 293 -4.69 21.96 -34.68
N ALA A 294 -3.87 22.23 -33.67
CA ALA A 294 -3.60 23.55 -33.14
C ALA A 294 -2.17 23.62 -32.59
N VAL A 295 -1.64 24.83 -32.43
CA VAL A 295 -0.32 25.09 -31.82
C VAL A 295 -0.53 26.15 -30.75
N ILE A 296 0.11 25.99 -29.59
CA ILE A 296 0.07 26.98 -28.51
C ILE A 296 1.46 27.15 -27.91
N LYS A 297 1.76 28.37 -27.45
CA LYS A 297 2.98 28.66 -26.69
C LYS A 297 2.80 28.41 -25.20
N ARG A 298 3.91 28.18 -24.49
CA ARG A 298 3.95 28.22 -23.02
C ARG A 298 3.49 29.58 -22.50
N GLU A 299 4.01 30.65 -23.08
CA GLU A 299 3.70 32.06 -22.75
C GLU A 299 2.18 32.29 -22.71
N GLU A 300 1.48 31.91 -23.78
CA GLU A 300 0.02 32.02 -23.93
C GLU A 300 -0.75 31.15 -22.93
N PHE A 301 -0.29 29.91 -22.68
CA PHE A 301 -0.88 29.06 -21.64
C PHE A 301 -0.70 29.67 -20.23
N GLU A 302 0.45 30.26 -19.93
CA GLU A 302 0.74 30.86 -18.62
C GLU A 302 -0.06 32.15 -18.39
N GLU A 303 -0.28 32.97 -19.43
CA GLU A 303 -1.24 34.10 -19.42
C GLU A 303 -2.67 33.62 -19.14
N LEU A 304 -3.15 32.62 -19.90
CA LEU A 304 -4.49 32.04 -19.73
C LEU A 304 -4.66 31.38 -18.33
N ALA A 305 -3.59 30.87 -17.74
CA ALA A 305 -3.59 30.20 -16.43
C ALA A 305 -3.50 31.17 -15.23
N ALA A 306 -3.25 32.47 -15.43
CA ALA A 306 -3.10 33.45 -14.35
C ALA A 306 -4.24 33.44 -13.29
N PRO A 307 -5.54 33.26 -13.64
CA PRO A 307 -6.64 33.17 -12.66
C PRO A 307 -6.69 31.88 -11.84
N ILE A 308 -5.84 30.89 -12.15
CA ILE A 308 -5.60 29.68 -11.34
C ILE A 308 -4.34 29.89 -10.51
N LEU A 309 -3.27 30.41 -11.11
CA LEU A 309 -2.00 30.70 -10.43
C LEU A 309 -2.18 31.67 -9.25
N SER A 310 -3.03 32.68 -9.37
CA SER A 310 -3.31 33.62 -8.27
C SER A 310 -3.89 32.95 -7.02
N ARG A 311 -4.52 31.77 -7.14
CA ARG A 311 -5.14 31.01 -6.04
C ARG A 311 -4.13 30.29 -5.14
N ILE A 312 -2.85 30.27 -5.50
CA ILE A 312 -1.79 29.69 -4.65
C ILE A 312 -1.27 30.72 -3.63
N ILE A 313 -1.45 32.02 -3.88
CA ILE A 313 -0.87 33.11 -3.10
C ILE A 313 -1.45 33.14 -1.68
N GLU A 314 -2.78 33.08 -1.55
CA GLU A 314 -3.49 33.14 -0.28
C GLU A 314 -3.13 31.95 0.65
N PRO A 315 -3.17 30.67 0.22
CA PRO A 315 -2.75 29.56 1.09
C PRO A 315 -1.28 29.63 1.50
N VAL A 316 -0.35 30.05 0.63
CA VAL A 316 1.07 30.21 1.03
C VAL A 316 1.21 31.27 2.12
N LYS A 317 0.56 32.43 1.95
CA LYS A 317 0.59 33.51 2.95
C LYS A 317 -0.06 33.08 4.26
N HIS A 318 -1.26 32.50 4.22
CA HIS A 318 -1.97 32.02 5.40
C HIS A 318 -1.16 30.96 6.16
N ALA A 319 -0.50 30.02 5.47
CA ALA A 319 0.35 29.03 6.12
C ALA A 319 1.55 29.69 6.83
N LEU A 320 2.21 30.67 6.20
CA LEU A 320 3.32 31.42 6.81
C LEU A 320 2.84 32.25 8.01
N GLU A 321 1.81 33.07 7.82
CA GLU A 321 1.21 33.95 8.86
C GLU A 321 0.75 33.14 10.08
N SER A 322 -0.02 32.06 9.87
CA SER A 322 -0.48 31.17 10.95
C SER A 322 0.63 30.31 11.58
N SER A 323 1.82 30.23 10.99
CA SER A 323 2.96 29.55 11.61
C SER A 323 3.76 30.43 12.57
N GLY A 324 3.65 31.76 12.45
CA GLY A 324 4.51 32.71 13.15
C GLY A 324 5.99 32.67 12.73
N ILE A 325 6.35 31.90 11.70
CA ILE A 325 7.71 31.76 11.18
C ILE A 325 7.91 32.73 10.01
N ALA A 326 8.93 33.57 10.10
CA ALA A 326 9.29 34.51 9.03
C ALA A 326 9.78 33.76 7.76
N PRO A 327 9.48 34.22 6.54
CA PRO A 327 9.89 33.54 5.30
C PRO A 327 11.40 33.25 5.19
N GLU A 328 12.23 34.13 5.74
CA GLU A 328 13.69 33.97 5.81
C GLU A 328 14.15 32.79 6.69
N ASP A 329 13.40 32.47 7.75
CA ASP A 329 13.65 31.35 8.67
C ASP A 329 13.16 29.99 8.13
N ILE A 330 12.49 29.97 6.96
CA ILE A 330 12.21 28.73 6.22
C ILE A 330 13.51 28.25 5.58
N PHE A 331 13.98 27.06 5.94
CA PHE A 331 15.23 26.48 5.44
C PHE A 331 15.10 25.99 3.98
N ALA A 332 14.00 25.32 3.66
CA ALA A 332 13.74 24.71 2.35
C ALA A 332 12.24 24.70 2.01
N ILE A 333 11.94 24.63 0.72
CA ILE A 333 10.58 24.51 0.17
C ILE A 333 10.52 23.20 -0.62
N GLU A 334 10.24 22.09 0.05
CA GLU A 334 10.14 20.79 -0.61
C GLU A 334 8.80 20.67 -1.35
N THR A 335 8.83 20.12 -2.56
CA THR A 335 7.66 20.12 -3.45
C THR A 335 7.24 18.73 -3.89
N VAL A 336 5.94 18.46 -3.84
CA VAL A 336 5.32 17.20 -4.29
C VAL A 336 4.12 17.49 -5.21
N GLY A 337 3.59 16.46 -5.86
CA GLY A 337 2.44 16.59 -6.76
C GLY A 337 2.81 17.01 -8.18
N GLY A 338 2.23 16.32 -9.15
CA GLY A 338 2.62 16.44 -10.56
C GLY A 338 2.40 17.81 -11.22
N SER A 339 1.58 18.70 -10.67
CA SER A 339 1.31 20.02 -11.27
C SER A 339 2.36 21.07 -10.92
N ILE A 340 3.18 20.86 -9.88
CA ILE A 340 4.37 21.70 -9.60
C ILE A 340 5.37 21.67 -10.79
N ARG A 341 5.25 20.70 -11.69
CA ARG A 341 6.10 20.59 -12.88
C ARG A 341 5.86 21.70 -13.91
N VAL A 342 4.74 22.43 -13.82
CA VAL A 342 4.43 23.59 -14.68
C VAL A 342 5.34 24.78 -14.34
N PRO A 343 6.09 25.37 -15.29
CA PRO A 343 7.06 26.43 -15.01
C PRO A 343 6.49 27.67 -14.30
N ALA A 344 5.35 28.22 -14.73
CA ALA A 344 4.70 29.32 -14.02
C ALA A 344 4.29 28.99 -12.57
N VAL A 345 3.95 27.74 -12.25
CA VAL A 345 3.68 27.33 -10.84
C VAL A 345 4.96 27.43 -10.03
N LYS A 346 6.09 26.94 -10.56
CA LYS A 346 7.40 27.07 -9.90
C LYS A 346 7.79 28.52 -9.70
N LYS A 347 7.68 29.34 -10.77
CA LYS A 347 8.01 30.77 -10.74
C LYS A 347 7.19 31.50 -9.67
N ALA A 348 5.88 31.30 -9.66
CA ALA A 348 5.00 31.94 -8.69
C ALA A 348 5.35 31.52 -7.24
N LEU A 349 5.68 30.25 -6.99
CA LEU A 349 6.13 29.81 -5.66
C LEU A 349 7.45 30.46 -5.24
N VAL A 350 8.45 30.53 -6.12
CA VAL A 350 9.72 31.24 -5.82
C VAL A 350 9.46 32.73 -5.55
N GLU A 351 8.56 33.36 -6.30
CA GLU A 351 8.18 34.77 -6.14
C GLU A 351 7.45 35.04 -4.81
N ILE A 352 6.58 34.14 -4.36
CA ILE A 352 5.84 34.30 -3.09
C ILE A 352 6.73 34.01 -1.87
N PHE A 353 7.59 32.99 -1.92
CA PHE A 353 8.46 32.61 -0.80
C PHE A 353 9.79 33.40 -0.75
N GLY A 354 10.22 34.03 -1.85
CA GLY A 354 11.53 34.70 -1.95
C GLY A 354 12.74 33.75 -1.92
N ARG A 355 12.54 32.46 -2.17
CA ARG A 355 13.55 31.39 -2.03
C ARG A 355 13.35 30.30 -3.10
N GLU A 356 14.47 29.70 -3.52
CA GLU A 356 14.49 28.59 -4.49
C GLU A 356 13.81 27.31 -3.98
N LEU A 357 13.20 26.58 -4.91
CA LEU A 357 12.48 25.34 -4.61
C LEU A 357 13.41 24.15 -4.41
N SER A 358 13.03 23.29 -3.48
CA SER A 358 13.72 22.02 -3.19
C SER A 358 12.97 20.84 -3.81
N PHE A 359 13.76 19.87 -4.27
CA PHE A 359 13.31 18.66 -4.97
C PHE A 359 14.05 17.43 -4.43
N THR A 360 14.31 17.36 -3.12
CA THR A 360 15.02 16.21 -2.53
C THR A 360 14.10 15.03 -2.23
N LEU A 361 12.78 15.26 -2.30
CA LEU A 361 11.75 14.24 -2.37
C LEU A 361 11.43 13.84 -3.82
N ASN A 362 11.10 12.56 -4.04
CA ASN A 362 10.41 12.16 -5.26
C ASN A 362 8.96 12.66 -5.20
N GLN A 363 8.59 13.54 -6.14
CA GLN A 363 7.34 14.30 -6.14
C GLN A 363 6.07 13.45 -6.26
N ASP A 364 6.15 12.23 -6.81
CA ASP A 364 5.01 11.32 -6.97
C ASP A 364 4.99 10.22 -5.88
N GLU A 365 6.14 9.90 -5.27
CA GLU A 365 6.28 8.74 -4.37
C GLU A 365 6.32 9.09 -2.87
N ALA A 366 6.69 10.33 -2.51
CA ALA A 366 6.97 10.69 -1.11
C ALA A 366 5.78 10.52 -0.17
N VAL A 367 4.56 10.83 -0.62
CA VAL A 367 3.33 10.67 0.18
C VAL A 367 3.07 9.20 0.50
N ALA A 368 3.23 8.29 -0.47
CA ALA A 368 3.08 6.85 -0.24
C ALA A 368 4.18 6.29 0.66
N LYS A 369 5.44 6.72 0.47
CA LYS A 369 6.57 6.33 1.34
C LYS A 369 6.34 6.75 2.79
N GLY A 370 5.84 7.97 3.02
CA GLY A 370 5.39 8.43 4.33
C GLY A 370 4.32 7.51 4.94
N CYS A 371 3.31 7.11 4.17
CA CYS A 371 2.28 6.19 4.64
C CYS A 371 2.89 4.83 5.05
N ALA A 372 3.84 4.30 4.28
CA ALA A 372 4.48 3.03 4.58
C ALA A 372 5.43 3.11 5.80
N PHE A 373 6.17 4.21 5.96
CA PHE A 373 6.93 4.48 7.19
C PHE A 373 6.00 4.59 8.41
N GLN A 374 4.89 5.32 8.30
CA GLN A 374 3.90 5.44 9.37
C GLN A 374 3.25 4.08 9.69
N CYS A 375 2.98 3.24 8.70
CA CYS A 375 2.50 1.88 8.92
C CYS A 375 3.55 1.00 9.61
N ALA A 376 4.84 1.19 9.30
CA ALA A 376 5.95 0.50 9.96
C ALA A 376 6.05 0.89 11.44
N MET A 377 5.95 2.19 11.75
CA MET A 377 5.96 2.73 13.12
C MET A 377 4.79 2.22 13.99
N LEU A 378 3.68 1.79 13.38
CA LEU A 378 2.51 1.24 14.05
C LEU A 378 2.51 -0.30 14.08
N SER A 379 3.50 -0.96 13.47
CA SER A 379 3.59 -2.42 13.41
C SER A 379 4.18 -2.99 14.71
N PRO A 380 3.56 -4.01 15.32
CA PRO A 380 4.18 -4.74 16.44
C PRO A 380 5.34 -5.65 16.01
N VAL A 381 5.56 -5.84 14.70
CA VAL A 381 6.57 -6.74 14.14
C VAL A 381 7.76 -5.98 13.53
N PHE A 382 7.49 -4.91 12.77
CA PHE A 382 8.54 -4.10 12.16
C PHE A 382 9.09 -3.06 13.13
N ARG A 383 10.33 -3.23 13.59
CA ARG A 383 11.06 -2.19 14.31
C ARG A 383 11.69 -1.21 13.33
N VAL A 384 11.43 0.07 13.52
CA VAL A 384 12.04 1.19 12.78
C VAL A 384 12.82 2.09 13.74
N ARG A 385 13.52 3.10 13.22
CA ARG A 385 14.13 4.16 14.05
C ARG A 385 13.02 4.94 14.75
N ASP A 386 13.20 5.24 16.03
CA ASP A 386 12.30 6.11 16.78
C ASP A 386 12.17 7.47 16.08
N PHE A 387 10.93 7.86 15.79
CA PHE A 387 10.59 9.13 15.16
C PHE A 387 9.25 9.63 15.70
N SER A 388 9.22 10.85 16.24
CA SER A 388 8.03 11.50 16.79
C SER A 388 7.30 12.31 15.71
N ILE A 389 5.97 12.25 15.71
CA ILE A 389 5.11 12.95 14.75
C ILE A 389 4.03 13.70 15.52
N LYS A 390 4.14 15.03 15.55
CA LYS A 390 3.10 15.94 16.04
C LYS A 390 2.40 16.54 14.83
N ASP A 391 1.21 16.02 14.54
CA ASP A 391 0.33 16.44 13.44
C ASP A 391 -0.80 17.34 14.01
N ILE A 392 -1.63 17.95 13.17
CA ILE A 392 -2.65 18.94 13.61
C ILE A 392 -4.03 18.72 12.98
N THR A 393 -5.10 19.18 13.66
CA THR A 393 -6.43 19.34 13.04
C THR A 393 -6.53 20.68 12.31
N ASN A 394 -7.10 20.69 11.11
CA ASN A 394 -7.30 21.94 10.36
C ASN A 394 -8.47 22.79 10.88
N TYR A 395 -9.40 22.18 11.63
CA TYR A 395 -10.66 22.83 12.05
C TYR A 395 -10.81 22.84 13.56
N PRO A 396 -11.26 23.96 14.17
CA PRO A 396 -11.65 24.00 15.56
C PRO A 396 -12.89 23.12 15.80
N ILE A 397 -13.07 22.64 17.03
CA ILE A 397 -14.22 21.82 17.43
C ILE A 397 -14.73 22.30 18.79
N ASP A 398 -16.04 22.53 18.85
CA ASP A 398 -16.76 22.93 20.05
C ASP A 398 -17.70 21.82 20.51
N LEU A 399 -17.96 21.76 21.82
CA LEU A 399 -19.12 21.07 22.37
C LEU A 399 -20.22 22.09 22.68
N VAL A 400 -21.46 21.75 22.34
CA VAL A 400 -22.66 22.56 22.61
C VAL A 400 -23.73 21.68 23.23
N TRP A 401 -24.38 22.15 24.28
CA TRP A 401 -25.47 21.45 24.97
C TRP A 401 -26.64 22.39 25.24
N ASP A 402 -27.78 21.79 25.59
CA ASP A 402 -28.98 22.56 25.90
C ASP A 402 -28.91 23.04 27.37
N HIS A 403 -29.29 24.29 27.62
CA HIS A 403 -29.10 24.95 28.93
C HIS A 403 -29.87 24.26 30.06
N VAL A 404 -29.20 24.03 31.19
CA VAL A 404 -29.77 23.51 32.43
C VAL A 404 -29.59 24.53 33.56
N GLU A 405 -30.53 24.57 34.51
CA GLU A 405 -30.41 25.39 35.73
C GLU A 405 -29.08 25.11 36.44
N GLY A 406 -28.22 26.14 36.52
CA GLY A 406 -26.85 26.03 37.08
C GLY A 406 -25.73 25.94 36.04
N ASP A 407 -26.02 25.99 34.74
CA ASP A 407 -24.99 26.21 33.69
C ASP A 407 -24.63 27.69 33.56
N ASP A 408 -23.35 28.03 33.73
CA ASP A 408 -22.81 29.35 33.39
C ASP A 408 -22.72 29.55 31.86
N ASP A 409 -22.37 28.49 31.12
CA ASP A 409 -22.18 28.45 29.67
C ASP A 409 -22.94 27.28 29.02
N THR A 410 -23.23 27.38 27.72
CA THR A 410 -23.86 26.31 26.90
C THR A 410 -22.95 25.75 25.79
N SER A 411 -21.73 26.27 25.69
CA SER A 411 -20.75 25.92 24.67
C SER A 411 -19.32 25.96 25.20
N LEU A 412 -18.43 25.11 24.69
CA LEU A 412 -17.02 25.07 25.04
C LEU A 412 -16.16 24.69 23.83
N GLU A 413 -15.18 25.53 23.47
CA GLU A 413 -14.13 25.16 22.50
C GLU A 413 -13.29 24.02 23.10
N ILE A 414 -13.33 22.85 22.46
CA ILE A 414 -12.59 21.66 22.92
C ILE A 414 -11.31 21.40 22.16
N TYR A 415 -11.20 21.81 20.90
CA TYR A 415 -9.95 21.77 20.14
C TYR A 415 -9.87 23.04 19.29
N THR A 416 -8.78 23.79 19.40
CA THR A 416 -8.57 24.99 18.58
C THR A 416 -8.31 24.62 17.12
N GLN A 417 -8.35 25.61 16.23
CA GLN A 417 -7.67 25.49 14.94
C GLN A 417 -6.18 25.11 15.18
N TYR A 418 -5.64 24.23 14.34
CA TYR A 418 -4.28 23.69 14.44
C TYR A 418 -3.93 22.97 15.76
N HIS A 419 -4.93 22.55 16.55
CA HIS A 419 -4.68 21.78 17.77
C HIS A 419 -3.98 20.44 17.45
N THR A 420 -2.94 20.11 18.22
CA THR A 420 -2.09 18.93 17.97
C THR A 420 -2.83 17.62 18.17
N ILE A 421 -2.70 16.68 17.23
CA ILE A 421 -3.26 15.32 17.29
C ILE A 421 -2.17 14.26 17.49
N PRO A 422 -2.42 13.18 18.25
CA PRO A 422 -3.66 12.87 18.97
C PRO A 422 -3.78 13.67 20.27
N SER A 423 -5.00 13.98 20.69
CA SER A 423 -5.26 14.68 21.96
C SER A 423 -6.41 14.06 22.74
N THR A 424 -6.48 14.32 24.04
CA THR A 424 -7.53 13.80 24.92
C THR A 424 -7.83 14.84 25.99
N LYS A 425 -9.10 15.24 26.10
CA LYS A 425 -9.59 16.14 27.13
C LYS A 425 -10.68 15.46 27.96
N VAL A 426 -10.81 15.89 29.21
CA VAL A 426 -11.87 15.44 30.13
C VAL A 426 -12.65 16.66 30.57
N PHE A 427 -13.93 16.70 30.23
CA PHE A 427 -14.85 17.79 30.57
C PHE A 427 -15.67 17.39 31.80
N THR A 428 -16.13 18.38 32.56
CA THR A 428 -16.95 18.16 33.75
C THR A 428 -18.31 18.84 33.54
N PHE A 429 -19.39 18.10 33.71
CA PHE A 429 -20.77 18.57 33.63
C PHE A 429 -21.46 18.35 34.97
N TYR A 430 -22.32 19.28 35.39
CA TYR A 430 -23.07 19.20 36.64
C TYR A 430 -24.52 18.88 36.32
N ARG A 431 -24.96 17.64 36.55
CA ARG A 431 -26.22 17.12 35.99
C ARG A 431 -26.99 16.25 36.98
N LYS A 432 -28.33 16.40 37.00
CA LYS A 432 -29.25 15.56 37.79
C LYS A 432 -29.81 14.37 36.98
N HIS A 433 -29.82 14.50 35.65
CA HIS A 433 -30.46 13.57 34.71
C HIS A 433 -29.60 13.39 33.45
N ASP A 434 -29.99 12.41 32.63
CA ASP A 434 -29.38 12.12 31.32
C ASP A 434 -29.41 13.37 30.42
N PHE A 435 -28.35 13.58 29.63
CA PHE A 435 -28.17 14.80 28.85
C PHE A 435 -27.50 14.56 27.50
N THR A 436 -27.77 15.47 26.56
CA THR A 436 -27.30 15.43 25.18
C THR A 436 -26.26 16.52 24.94
N VAL A 437 -25.18 16.19 24.24
CA VAL A 437 -24.14 17.13 23.79
C VAL A 437 -23.88 16.94 22.31
N ARG A 438 -23.68 18.03 21.59
CA ARG A 438 -23.36 18.07 20.15
C ARG A 438 -21.93 18.55 19.99
N ALA A 439 -21.10 17.83 19.23
CA ALA A 439 -19.80 18.34 18.78
C ALA A 439 -19.96 18.97 17.40
N ILE A 440 -19.48 20.20 17.23
CA ILE A 440 -19.65 20.98 16.01
C ILE A 440 -18.34 21.63 15.55
N TYR A 441 -18.28 21.95 14.26
CA TYR A 441 -17.42 23.00 13.72
C TYR A 441 -18.09 24.36 14.00
N PRO A 442 -17.52 25.25 14.83
CA PRO A 442 -18.15 26.52 15.20
C PRO A 442 -18.21 27.54 14.05
N LYS A 443 -17.45 27.32 12.97
CA LYS A 443 -17.34 28.18 11.79
C LYS A 443 -17.73 27.43 10.51
N PRO A 444 -19.03 27.38 10.14
CA PRO A 444 -19.51 26.72 8.92
C PRO A 444 -18.89 27.22 7.61
N GLU A 445 -18.33 28.42 7.61
CA GLU A 445 -17.69 29.09 6.47
C GLU A 445 -16.24 28.67 6.22
N GLU A 446 -15.53 28.12 7.22
CA GLU A 446 -14.15 27.63 7.06
C GLU A 446 -14.09 26.17 6.59
N ILE A 447 -15.18 25.40 6.73
CA ILE A 447 -15.28 24.01 6.30
C ILE A 447 -15.71 23.86 4.81
N PRO A 448 -15.51 22.69 4.18
CA PRO A 448 -16.00 22.41 2.83
C PRO A 448 -17.47 22.79 2.60
N HIS A 449 -17.72 23.60 1.57
CA HIS A 449 -19.07 24.08 1.23
C HIS A 449 -20.05 22.94 0.94
N GLY A 450 -21.04 22.77 1.82
CA GLY A 450 -22.02 21.69 1.78
C GLY A 450 -21.81 20.62 2.87
N ALA A 451 -20.64 20.57 3.49
CA ALA A 451 -20.41 19.71 4.65
C ALA A 451 -21.24 20.18 5.86
N SER A 452 -21.70 19.21 6.66
CA SER A 452 -22.43 19.52 7.90
C SER A 452 -21.48 20.11 8.94
N PRO A 453 -21.86 21.21 9.63
CA PRO A 453 -21.17 21.67 10.82
C PRO A 453 -21.26 20.68 11.99
N LEU A 454 -22.23 19.76 12.00
CA LEU A 454 -22.35 18.73 13.02
C LEU A 454 -21.35 17.61 12.77
N ILE A 455 -20.53 17.31 13.78
CA ILE A 455 -19.58 16.19 13.77
C ILE A 455 -20.26 14.95 14.35
N MET A 456 -20.78 15.08 15.58
CA MET A 456 -21.47 14.02 16.29
C MET A 456 -22.46 14.58 17.32
N THR A 457 -23.44 13.77 17.70
CA THR A 457 -24.27 13.98 18.90
C THR A 457 -24.01 12.82 19.84
N PHE A 458 -23.84 13.07 21.14
CA PHE A 458 -23.74 12.02 22.13
C PHE A 458 -24.65 12.27 23.34
N ASN A 459 -25.27 11.19 23.80
CA ASN A 459 -26.15 11.16 24.96
C ASN A 459 -25.39 10.45 26.09
N VAL A 460 -25.38 11.05 27.28
CA VAL A 460 -24.80 10.45 28.48
C VAL A 460 -25.94 9.93 29.36
N ASN A 461 -26.06 8.61 29.43
CA ASN A 461 -27.22 7.92 29.99
C ASN A 461 -26.90 7.23 31.33
N GLY A 462 -27.90 7.14 32.21
CA GLY A 462 -27.80 6.57 33.55
C GLY A 462 -27.34 7.56 34.62
N VAL A 463 -27.38 8.86 34.34
CA VAL A 463 -27.05 9.94 35.28
C VAL A 463 -28.15 10.02 36.35
N LYS A 464 -27.72 10.02 37.61
CA LYS A 464 -28.60 10.15 38.78
C LYS A 464 -28.18 11.37 39.59
N PRO A 465 -29.07 11.99 40.38
CA PRO A 465 -28.68 12.97 41.39
C PRO A 465 -27.68 12.37 42.39
N SER A 466 -26.97 13.24 43.11
CA SER A 466 -26.11 12.82 44.23
C SER A 466 -26.93 12.14 45.35
N PRO A 467 -26.27 11.50 46.34
CA PRO A 467 -26.96 10.98 47.53
C PRO A 467 -27.77 12.02 48.34
N THR A 468 -27.52 13.33 48.14
CA THR A 468 -28.28 14.44 48.75
C THR A 468 -29.43 14.96 47.88
N GLY A 469 -29.55 14.52 46.62
CA GLY A 469 -30.53 15.02 45.65
C GLY A 469 -30.03 16.16 44.74
N ASP A 470 -28.75 16.54 44.89
CA ASP A 470 -28.11 17.62 44.13
C ASP A 470 -27.57 17.15 42.78
N VAL A 471 -26.93 18.05 42.03
CA VAL A 471 -26.22 17.73 40.78
C VAL A 471 -25.10 16.72 41.03
N SER A 472 -25.02 15.68 40.19
CA SER A 472 -23.86 14.80 40.12
C SER A 472 -22.78 15.40 39.23
N ILE A 473 -21.53 15.19 39.62
CA ILE A 473 -20.35 15.64 38.87
C ILE A 473 -20.00 14.56 37.84
N VAL A 474 -20.38 14.80 36.57
CA VAL A 474 -20.17 13.87 35.45
C VAL A 474 -18.91 14.26 34.68
N LYS A 475 -17.96 13.34 34.54
CA LYS A 475 -16.75 13.52 33.73
C LYS A 475 -16.87 12.77 32.41
N VAL A 476 -16.72 13.49 31.29
CA VAL A 476 -16.76 12.94 29.93
C VAL A 476 -15.38 13.04 29.30
N LYS A 477 -14.84 11.91 28.83
CA LYS A 477 -13.51 11.81 28.20
C LYS A 477 -13.65 11.74 26.68
N ALA A 478 -13.28 12.80 25.98
CA ALA A 478 -13.19 12.81 24.52
C ALA A 478 -11.73 12.65 24.06
N ARG A 479 -11.54 12.02 22.90
CA ARG A 479 -10.24 11.86 22.24
C ARG A 479 -10.35 12.25 20.77
N LEU A 480 -9.49 13.17 20.35
CA LEU A 480 -9.19 13.39 18.94
C LEU A 480 -8.02 12.46 18.59
N ASP A 481 -8.26 11.49 17.72
CA ASP A 481 -7.34 10.36 17.50
C ASP A 481 -6.22 10.65 16.48
N LEU A 482 -5.40 9.63 16.18
CA LEU A 482 -4.28 9.73 15.24
C LEU A 482 -4.73 10.02 13.79
N SER A 483 -5.98 9.70 13.44
CA SER A 483 -6.58 9.95 12.12
C SER A 483 -7.22 11.34 12.02
N GLY A 484 -7.26 12.10 13.12
CA GLY A 484 -7.97 13.38 13.22
C GLY A 484 -9.49 13.23 13.38
N VAL A 485 -9.94 12.11 13.98
CA VAL A 485 -11.37 11.80 14.19
C VAL A 485 -11.73 11.91 15.67
N LEU A 486 -12.88 12.53 15.97
CA LEU A 486 -13.35 12.75 17.33
C LEU A 486 -14.13 11.54 17.86
N ASN A 487 -13.78 11.04 19.04
CA ASN A 487 -14.49 9.93 19.67
C ASN A 487 -14.70 10.18 21.16
N ILE A 488 -15.90 9.90 21.68
CA ILE A 488 -16.12 9.87 23.13
C ILE A 488 -15.72 8.48 23.63
N ILE A 489 -14.79 8.45 24.59
CA ILE A 489 -14.13 7.23 25.07
C ILE A 489 -14.82 6.66 26.30
N SER A 490 -15.27 7.52 27.21
CA SER A 490 -16.08 7.15 28.37
C SER A 490 -16.76 8.35 29.01
N ALA A 491 -17.81 8.09 29.77
CA ALA A 491 -18.34 9.01 30.77
C ALA A 491 -18.43 8.28 32.12
N TYR A 492 -18.24 9.00 33.23
CA TYR A 492 -18.32 8.45 34.59
C TYR A 492 -18.66 9.56 35.58
N TYR A 493 -19.34 9.22 36.68
CA TYR A 493 -19.58 10.18 37.76
C TYR A 493 -18.50 10.08 38.85
N VAL A 494 -18.23 11.21 39.48
CA VAL A 494 -17.30 11.34 40.61
C VAL A 494 -18.01 11.89 41.84
N GLU A 495 -17.59 11.43 43.02
CA GLU A 495 -18.04 11.96 44.31
C GLU A 495 -16.82 12.53 45.07
N GLU A 496 -17.04 13.58 45.85
CA GLU A 496 -16.01 14.08 46.77
C GLU A 496 -15.91 13.14 47.99
N LYS A 497 -14.72 12.58 48.21
CA LYS A 497 -14.45 11.65 49.32
C LYS A 497 -13.18 12.08 50.05
N GLU A 498 -13.17 11.91 51.37
CA GLU A 498 -11.96 12.08 52.17
C GLU A 498 -11.05 10.87 51.98
N VAL A 499 -9.84 11.14 51.49
CA VAL A 499 -8.78 10.16 51.27
C VAL A 499 -7.62 10.51 52.19
N GLU A 500 -7.08 9.52 52.88
CA GLU A 500 -5.87 9.70 53.68
C GLU A 500 -4.64 9.58 52.78
N GLU A 501 -3.85 10.66 52.69
CA GLU A 501 -2.59 10.70 51.95
C GLU A 501 -1.43 10.83 52.93
N VAL A 502 -0.39 10.03 52.74
CA VAL A 502 0.89 10.18 53.46
C VAL A 502 1.47 11.55 53.14
N VAL A 503 1.82 12.30 54.18
CA VAL A 503 2.56 13.56 54.07
C VAL A 503 4.02 13.20 53.77
N PRO A 504 4.61 13.62 52.63
CA PRO A 504 6.03 13.42 52.39
C PRO A 504 6.83 14.21 53.45
N PRO A 505 7.94 13.65 53.99
CA PRO A 505 8.81 14.36 54.91
C PRO A 505 9.40 15.61 54.24
N LYS A 506 9.78 16.62 55.03
CA LYS A 506 10.44 17.81 54.47
C LYS A 506 11.86 17.46 54.05
N GLU A 507 12.39 18.17 53.07
CA GLU A 507 13.79 18.02 52.66
C GLU A 507 14.72 18.27 53.85
N GLY A 508 15.43 17.23 54.28
CA GLY A 508 16.34 17.25 55.43
C GLY A 508 15.81 16.66 56.74
N GLU A 509 14.56 16.16 56.80
CA GLU A 509 14.06 15.38 57.95
C GLU A 509 14.47 13.91 57.80
N GLU A 510 15.32 13.38 58.70
CA GLU A 510 15.56 11.93 58.81
C GLU A 510 14.29 11.25 59.34
N VAL A 511 13.79 10.27 58.59
CA VAL A 511 12.60 9.49 58.96
C VAL A 511 13.03 8.13 59.49
N ASP A 512 12.56 7.80 60.70
CA ASP A 512 12.74 6.48 61.30
C ASP A 512 11.98 5.42 60.46
N PRO A 513 12.65 4.40 59.90
CA PRO A 513 12.02 3.40 59.05
C PRO A 513 10.99 2.50 59.77
N ASP A 514 11.00 2.46 61.11
CA ASP A 514 9.99 1.73 61.91
C ASP A 514 8.81 2.64 62.34
N SER A 515 8.77 3.91 61.92
CA SER A 515 7.69 4.85 62.27
C SER A 515 6.48 4.78 61.34
N GLU A 516 5.25 4.90 61.89
CA GLU A 516 4.03 4.92 61.08
C GLU A 516 3.95 6.18 60.19
N PRO A 517 3.62 6.05 58.90
CA PRO A 517 3.64 7.16 57.96
C PRO A 517 2.51 8.16 58.27
N VAL A 518 2.88 9.41 58.59
CA VAL A 518 1.93 10.48 58.94
C VAL A 518 0.95 10.75 57.79
N THR A 519 -0.32 10.37 57.97
CA THR A 519 -1.38 10.67 56.99
C THR A 519 -2.07 12.00 57.28
N ARG A 520 -2.60 12.62 56.22
CA ARG A 520 -3.57 13.74 56.30
C ARG A 520 -4.81 13.41 55.49
N LYS A 521 -5.98 13.84 55.95
CA LYS A 521 -7.23 13.73 55.17
C LYS A 521 -7.29 14.84 54.13
N VAL A 522 -7.44 14.46 52.88
CA VAL A 522 -7.61 15.36 51.72
C VAL A 522 -8.89 14.98 51.01
N ARG A 523 -9.76 15.95 50.71
CA ARG A 523 -10.94 15.71 49.88
C ARG A 523 -10.53 15.60 48.41
N LYS A 524 -10.97 14.53 47.74
CA LYS A 524 -10.70 14.29 46.31
C LYS A 524 -11.93 13.78 45.59
N LEU A 525 -12.06 14.15 44.32
CA LEU A 525 -13.08 13.63 43.42
C LEU A 525 -12.70 12.23 42.94
N VAL A 526 -13.31 11.20 43.54
CA VAL A 526 -13.06 9.79 43.22
C VAL A 526 -14.12 9.30 42.24
N LYS A 527 -13.74 8.51 41.22
CA LYS A 527 -14.69 7.84 40.31
C LYS A 527 -15.53 6.82 41.08
N VAL A 528 -16.85 6.86 40.91
CA VAL A 528 -17.78 5.97 41.64
C VAL A 528 -18.54 5.02 40.71
N GLY A 529 -18.84 5.43 39.47
CA GLY A 529 -19.38 4.52 38.46
C GLY A 529 -19.24 5.06 37.04
N ASP A 530 -19.16 4.15 36.07
CA ASP A 530 -19.25 4.48 34.65
C ASP A 530 -20.69 4.77 34.23
N LEU A 531 -20.83 5.57 33.16
CA LEU A 531 -22.09 5.95 32.54
C LEU A 531 -22.10 5.46 31.08
N VAL A 532 -23.29 5.19 30.54
CA VAL A 532 -23.43 4.68 29.18
C VAL A 532 -23.45 5.86 28.21
N VAL A 533 -22.44 5.97 27.36
CA VAL A 533 -22.43 6.96 26.26
C VAL A 533 -22.99 6.32 25.00
N GLN A 534 -24.02 6.93 24.42
CA GLN A 534 -24.51 6.61 23.07
C GLN A 534 -24.09 7.75 22.15
N GLN A 535 -23.25 7.46 21.14
CA GLN A 535 -22.78 8.47 20.18
C GLN A 535 -23.24 8.16 18.76
N THR A 536 -23.81 9.18 18.10
CA THR A 536 -24.26 9.16 16.71
C THR A 536 -23.40 10.13 15.90
N THR A 537 -22.89 9.68 14.76
CA THR A 537 -22.02 10.47 13.87
C THR A 537 -22.62 10.54 12.48
N ASN A 538 -22.18 11.50 11.65
CA ASN A 538 -22.64 11.62 10.26
C ASN A 538 -22.00 10.61 9.29
N SER A 539 -21.75 9.37 9.75
CA SER A 539 -21.18 8.25 8.97
C SER A 539 -22.15 7.06 8.90
N LEU A 540 -21.86 6.04 8.08
CA LEU A 540 -22.73 4.87 7.93
C LEU A 540 -22.84 4.09 9.25
N SER A 541 -23.98 3.42 9.48
CA SER A 541 -24.17 2.52 10.62
C SER A 541 -23.39 1.22 10.44
N GLU A 542 -23.00 0.57 11.54
CA GLU A 542 -22.30 -0.72 11.46
C GLU A 542 -23.14 -1.84 10.78
N SER A 543 -24.47 -1.77 10.84
CA SER A 543 -25.34 -2.70 10.08
C SER A 543 -25.17 -2.52 8.57
N THR A 544 -25.20 -1.28 8.09
CA THR A 544 -24.98 -0.97 6.67
C THR A 544 -23.54 -1.25 6.25
N ILE A 545 -22.54 -1.08 7.14
CA ILE A 545 -21.17 -1.52 6.83
C ILE A 545 -21.12 -3.05 6.63
N VAL A 546 -21.81 -3.86 7.44
CA VAL A 546 -21.86 -5.32 7.27
C VAL A 546 -22.57 -5.71 5.97
N GLU A 547 -23.67 -5.05 5.63
CA GLU A 547 -24.36 -5.22 4.33
C GLU A 547 -23.44 -4.89 3.15
N LEU A 548 -22.68 -3.79 3.24
CA LEU A 548 -21.73 -3.36 2.21
C LEU A 548 -20.50 -4.27 2.11
N ILE A 549 -19.98 -4.81 3.22
CA ILE A 549 -18.94 -5.86 3.21
C ILE A 549 -19.45 -7.10 2.47
N SER A 550 -20.68 -7.53 2.73
CA SER A 550 -21.30 -8.68 2.03
C SER A 550 -21.45 -8.40 0.52
N SER A 551 -21.94 -7.21 0.17
CA SER A 551 -22.09 -6.75 -1.21
C SER A 551 -20.74 -6.68 -1.96
N GLU A 552 -19.70 -6.11 -1.36
CA GLU A 552 -18.38 -6.00 -1.96
C GLU A 552 -17.75 -7.39 -2.16
N ASN A 553 -17.81 -8.27 -1.15
CA ASN A 553 -17.30 -9.63 -1.28
C ASN A 553 -18.02 -10.41 -2.40
N ALA A 554 -19.33 -10.24 -2.57
CA ALA A 554 -20.09 -10.85 -3.65
C ALA A 554 -19.70 -10.31 -5.04
N MET A 555 -19.49 -8.99 -5.17
CA MET A 555 -19.03 -8.38 -6.42
C MET A 555 -17.60 -8.81 -6.76
N HIS A 556 -16.65 -8.69 -5.82
CA HIS A 556 -15.27 -9.12 -5.98
C HIS A 556 -15.13 -10.61 -6.31
N SER A 557 -15.95 -11.48 -5.71
CA SER A 557 -16.00 -12.90 -6.06
C SER A 557 -16.47 -13.14 -7.49
N ALA A 558 -17.44 -12.36 -7.96
CA ALA A 558 -17.92 -12.45 -9.35
C ALA A 558 -16.89 -11.91 -10.35
N ASP A 559 -16.22 -10.79 -10.07
CA ASP A 559 -15.14 -10.25 -10.90
C ASP A 559 -13.98 -11.27 -11.00
N THR A 560 -13.62 -11.88 -9.86
CA THR A 560 -12.61 -12.94 -9.78
C THR A 560 -13.01 -14.20 -10.57
N LEU A 561 -14.29 -14.57 -10.56
CA LEU A 561 -14.78 -15.71 -11.35
C LEU A 561 -14.68 -15.42 -12.85
N VAL A 562 -15.09 -14.23 -13.31
CA VAL A 562 -14.97 -13.84 -14.73
C VAL A 562 -13.51 -13.86 -15.16
N THR A 563 -12.60 -13.25 -14.38
CA THR A 563 -11.15 -13.28 -14.65
C THR A 563 -10.59 -14.71 -14.70
N LYS A 564 -11.07 -15.61 -13.84
CA LYS A 564 -10.66 -17.03 -13.86
C LYS A 564 -11.17 -17.78 -15.09
N THR A 565 -12.42 -17.53 -15.50
CA THR A 565 -12.99 -18.11 -16.73
C THR A 565 -12.24 -17.61 -17.98
N GLU A 566 -11.98 -16.30 -18.07
CA GLU A 566 -11.20 -15.68 -19.15
C GLU A 566 -9.78 -16.30 -19.22
N ASN A 567 -9.08 -16.43 -18.09
CA ASN A 567 -7.77 -17.08 -18.05
C ASN A 567 -7.82 -18.58 -18.40
N ALA A 568 -8.86 -19.32 -17.98
CA ALA A 568 -9.01 -20.74 -18.32
C ALA A 568 -9.26 -20.96 -19.81
N LYS A 569 -10.00 -20.05 -20.48
CA LYS A 569 -10.12 -20.03 -21.94
C LYS A 569 -8.76 -19.83 -22.60
N ASN A 570 -8.01 -18.81 -22.17
CA ASN A 570 -6.69 -18.49 -22.72
C ASN A 570 -5.67 -19.63 -22.55
N PHE A 571 -5.65 -20.30 -21.39
CA PHE A 571 -4.76 -21.46 -21.17
C PHE A 571 -5.13 -22.68 -22.03
N LEU A 572 -6.40 -22.85 -22.37
CA LEU A 572 -6.84 -23.88 -23.32
C LEU A 572 -6.38 -23.54 -24.75
N GLU A 573 -6.57 -22.28 -25.16
CA GLU A 573 -6.15 -21.75 -26.47
C GLU A 573 -4.63 -21.85 -26.68
N GLU A 574 -3.84 -21.37 -25.71
CA GLU A 574 -2.38 -21.46 -25.69
C GLU A 574 -1.89 -22.92 -25.79
N TYR A 575 -2.46 -23.82 -24.96
CA TYR A 575 -2.09 -25.23 -24.96
C TYR A 575 -2.40 -25.91 -26.30
N ILE A 576 -3.53 -25.58 -26.95
CA ILE A 576 -3.89 -26.13 -28.26
C ILE A 576 -2.86 -25.72 -29.31
N TYR A 577 -2.52 -24.43 -29.40
CA TYR A 577 -1.60 -23.92 -30.42
C TYR A 577 -0.16 -24.43 -30.24
N ASP A 578 0.37 -24.35 -29.02
CA ASP A 578 1.71 -24.82 -28.68
C ASP A 578 1.84 -26.34 -28.89
N THR A 579 0.89 -27.11 -28.38
CA THR A 579 0.93 -28.58 -28.46
C THR A 579 0.76 -29.06 -29.89
N ARG A 580 -0.14 -28.49 -30.70
CA ARG A 580 -0.34 -28.91 -32.10
C ARG A 580 0.95 -28.78 -32.92
N SER A 581 1.64 -27.64 -32.79
CA SER A 581 2.94 -27.42 -33.46
C SER A 581 4.00 -28.44 -33.03
N LYS A 582 4.10 -28.70 -31.71
CA LYS A 582 5.05 -29.66 -31.14
C LYS A 582 4.76 -31.11 -31.54
N VAL A 583 3.49 -31.51 -31.61
CA VAL A 583 3.04 -32.86 -31.97
C VAL A 583 3.43 -33.25 -33.41
N GLU A 584 3.43 -32.30 -34.35
CA GLU A 584 3.89 -32.55 -35.72
C GLU A 584 5.42 -32.47 -35.90
N SER A 585 6.12 -31.90 -34.92
CA SER A 585 7.56 -31.62 -34.93
C SER A 585 8.33 -32.38 -33.82
N SER A 586 8.63 -31.74 -32.69
CA SER A 586 9.52 -32.26 -31.63
C SER A 586 8.95 -33.47 -30.87
N LEU A 587 7.64 -33.51 -30.62
CA LEU A 587 6.96 -34.60 -29.91
C LEU A 587 6.59 -35.78 -30.83
N LYS A 588 6.75 -35.63 -32.15
CA LYS A 588 6.28 -36.56 -33.18
C LYS A 588 6.71 -38.02 -32.98
N GLN A 589 7.91 -38.24 -32.43
CA GLN A 589 8.50 -39.56 -32.18
C GLN A 589 8.18 -40.13 -30.78
N PHE A 590 7.69 -39.30 -29.86
CA PHE A 590 7.33 -39.66 -28.48
C PHE A 590 5.84 -40.01 -28.33
N MET A 591 5.12 -40.06 -29.46
CA MET A 591 3.74 -40.53 -29.58
C MET A 591 3.64 -41.68 -30.61
N ASN A 592 2.82 -42.68 -30.29
CA ASN A 592 2.38 -43.70 -31.24
C ASN A 592 1.66 -43.01 -32.42
N PRO A 593 1.93 -43.35 -33.69
CA PRO A 593 1.29 -42.72 -34.85
C PRO A 593 -0.24 -42.65 -34.82
N GLU A 594 -0.92 -43.68 -34.29
CA GLU A 594 -2.39 -43.75 -34.24
C GLU A 594 -2.97 -42.84 -33.13
N ASP A 595 -2.40 -42.91 -31.93
CA ASP A 595 -2.73 -42.00 -30.81
C ASP A 595 -2.45 -40.55 -31.20
N ARG A 596 -1.35 -40.30 -31.93
CA ARG A 596 -0.96 -38.97 -32.42
C ARG A 596 -1.98 -38.40 -33.42
N ALA A 597 -2.43 -39.21 -34.39
CA ALA A 597 -3.45 -38.77 -35.34
C ALA A 597 -4.79 -38.47 -34.63
N SER A 598 -5.16 -39.31 -33.66
CA SER A 598 -6.35 -39.11 -32.82
C SER A 598 -6.25 -37.82 -31.98
N PHE A 599 -5.06 -37.54 -31.42
CA PHE A 599 -4.81 -36.34 -30.61
C PHE A 599 -4.78 -35.06 -31.45
N ILE A 600 -4.22 -35.07 -32.67
CA ILE A 600 -4.32 -33.94 -33.61
C ILE A 600 -5.78 -33.63 -33.93
N SER A 601 -6.61 -34.66 -34.14
CA SER A 601 -8.06 -34.50 -34.33
C SER A 601 -8.75 -33.90 -33.09
N ALA A 602 -8.41 -34.37 -31.89
CA ALA A 602 -8.94 -33.81 -30.63
C ALA A 602 -8.52 -32.34 -30.41
N LEU A 603 -7.27 -31.98 -30.73
CA LEU A 603 -6.78 -30.60 -30.73
C LEU A 603 -7.49 -29.72 -31.77
N GLY A 604 -7.94 -30.30 -32.90
CA GLY A 604 -8.78 -29.63 -33.90
C GLY A 604 -10.18 -29.35 -33.36
N ALA A 605 -10.88 -30.39 -32.90
CA ALA A 605 -12.23 -30.27 -32.34
C ALA A 605 -12.30 -29.41 -31.06
N ALA A 606 -11.18 -29.28 -30.32
CA ALA A 606 -11.08 -28.37 -29.19
C ALA A 606 -10.97 -26.89 -29.61
N GLU A 607 -10.28 -26.59 -30.71
CA GLU A 607 -10.20 -25.24 -31.32
C GLU A 607 -11.52 -24.84 -31.96
N GLU A 608 -12.12 -25.71 -32.78
CA GLU A 608 -13.40 -25.46 -33.44
C GLU A 608 -14.49 -25.14 -32.40
N TRP A 609 -14.55 -25.92 -31.32
CA TRP A 609 -15.44 -25.65 -30.20
C TRP A 609 -15.14 -24.31 -29.49
N LEU A 610 -13.88 -23.90 -29.36
CA LEU A 610 -13.49 -22.67 -28.64
C LEU A 610 -14.09 -21.39 -29.26
N TYR A 611 -14.34 -21.44 -30.57
CA TYR A 611 -14.87 -20.34 -31.38
C TYR A 611 -16.35 -20.52 -31.80
N ASP A 612 -17.04 -21.56 -31.31
CA ASP A 612 -18.48 -21.81 -31.52
C ASP A 612 -19.18 -22.05 -30.17
N ASP A 613 -19.76 -23.24 -29.91
CA ASP A 613 -20.39 -23.65 -28.64
C ASP A 613 -19.62 -23.25 -27.36
N GLY A 614 -18.30 -23.18 -27.44
CA GLY A 614 -17.40 -22.89 -26.33
C GLY A 614 -17.19 -21.42 -26.03
N GLU A 615 -17.59 -20.46 -26.89
CA GLU A 615 -17.10 -19.07 -26.81
C GLU A 615 -17.32 -18.42 -25.44
N ASP A 616 -18.48 -18.67 -24.83
CA ASP A 616 -18.91 -18.09 -23.55
C ASP A 616 -19.15 -19.17 -22.46
N SER A 617 -18.43 -20.31 -22.57
CA SER A 617 -18.48 -21.42 -21.60
C SER A 617 -17.94 -21.06 -20.21
N ASP A 618 -18.20 -21.92 -19.22
CA ASP A 618 -17.78 -21.71 -17.83
C ASP A 618 -16.37 -22.25 -17.52
N PHE A 619 -15.83 -21.80 -16.38
CA PHE A 619 -14.51 -22.17 -15.87
C PHE A 619 -14.26 -23.69 -15.76
N GLN A 620 -15.24 -24.48 -15.29
CA GLN A 620 -15.09 -25.93 -15.14
C GLN A 620 -15.07 -26.61 -16.50
N THR A 621 -15.89 -26.16 -17.45
CA THR A 621 -15.92 -26.68 -18.82
C THR A 621 -14.59 -26.44 -19.54
N TYR A 622 -14.02 -25.24 -19.48
CA TYR A 622 -12.68 -24.98 -20.05
C TYR A 622 -11.58 -25.83 -19.39
N THR A 623 -11.59 -25.91 -18.05
CA THR A 623 -10.59 -26.69 -17.29
C THR A 623 -10.66 -28.17 -17.66
N ALA A 624 -11.86 -28.76 -17.69
CA ALA A 624 -12.04 -30.17 -18.06
C ALA A 624 -11.58 -30.49 -19.49
N LYS A 625 -11.79 -29.56 -20.45
CA LYS A 625 -11.22 -29.71 -21.80
C LYS A 625 -9.70 -29.69 -21.77
N LEU A 626 -9.08 -28.71 -21.10
CA LEU A 626 -7.63 -28.61 -20.97
C LEU A 626 -7.02 -29.87 -20.32
N ASP A 627 -7.60 -30.35 -19.22
CA ASP A 627 -7.14 -31.55 -18.53
C ASP A 627 -7.24 -32.81 -19.41
N SER A 628 -8.30 -32.93 -20.23
CA SER A 628 -8.44 -34.05 -21.16
C SER A 628 -7.42 -34.05 -22.31
N LEU A 629 -6.97 -32.86 -22.75
CA LEU A 629 -5.88 -32.75 -23.72
C LEU A 629 -4.52 -33.02 -23.06
N LYS A 630 -4.29 -32.52 -21.84
CA LYS A 630 -3.08 -32.76 -21.05
C LYS A 630 -2.84 -34.23 -20.73
N ALA A 631 -3.91 -34.98 -20.45
CA ALA A 631 -3.85 -36.42 -20.23
C ALA A 631 -3.22 -37.23 -21.40
N VAL A 632 -3.10 -36.63 -22.59
CA VAL A 632 -2.42 -37.21 -23.75
C VAL A 632 -1.12 -36.45 -24.10
N GLY A 633 -1.17 -35.11 -24.15
CA GLY A 633 -0.03 -34.29 -24.57
C GLY A 633 1.12 -34.26 -23.56
N ASP A 634 0.84 -34.17 -22.26
CA ASP A 634 1.87 -34.03 -21.23
C ASP A 634 2.69 -35.32 -21.09
N LEU A 635 2.09 -36.49 -21.38
CA LEU A 635 2.80 -37.77 -21.47
C LEU A 635 3.83 -37.81 -22.62
N ALA A 636 3.56 -37.12 -23.73
CA ALA A 636 4.51 -37.00 -24.83
C ALA A 636 5.66 -36.04 -24.46
N ILE A 637 5.33 -34.94 -23.76
CA ILE A 637 6.31 -33.96 -23.24
C ILE A 637 7.23 -34.59 -22.19
N GLU A 638 6.68 -35.41 -21.28
CA GLU A 638 7.47 -36.16 -20.29
C GLU A 638 8.46 -37.11 -20.97
N ARG A 639 8.00 -37.94 -21.92
CA ARG A 639 8.87 -38.86 -22.68
C ARG A 639 9.97 -38.13 -23.44
N ALA A 640 9.66 -36.98 -24.05
CA ALA A 640 10.65 -36.16 -24.75
C ALA A 640 11.70 -35.59 -23.78
N THR A 641 11.25 -35.04 -22.65
CA THR A 641 12.11 -34.47 -21.61
C THR A 641 13.03 -35.54 -21.00
N GLU A 642 12.48 -36.70 -20.66
CA GLU A 642 13.24 -37.83 -20.12
C GLU A 642 14.23 -38.43 -21.13
N ALA A 643 13.89 -38.45 -22.42
CA ALA A 643 14.83 -38.88 -23.46
C ALA A 643 16.03 -37.93 -23.60
N GLU A 644 15.87 -36.62 -23.37
CA GLU A 644 16.97 -35.65 -23.39
C GLU A 644 17.76 -35.61 -22.08
N MET A 645 17.08 -35.72 -20.93
CA MET A 645 17.67 -35.52 -19.61
C MET A 645 18.31 -36.78 -19.02
N ARG A 646 17.72 -37.96 -19.23
CA ARG A 646 18.25 -39.24 -18.72
C ARG A 646 19.72 -39.49 -19.14
N PRO A 647 20.17 -39.26 -20.39
CA PRO A 647 21.57 -39.43 -20.77
C PRO A 647 22.53 -38.38 -20.17
N LYS A 648 22.01 -37.24 -19.68
CA LYS A 648 22.78 -36.25 -18.92
C LYS A 648 22.95 -36.74 -17.48
N SER A 649 21.87 -37.11 -16.81
CA SER A 649 21.91 -37.63 -15.44
C SER A 649 22.68 -38.95 -15.32
N SER A 650 22.54 -39.89 -16.27
CA SER A 650 23.33 -41.13 -16.28
C SER A 650 24.84 -40.84 -16.35
N ARG A 651 25.28 -39.85 -17.14
CA ARG A 651 26.69 -39.43 -17.19
C ARG A 651 27.13 -38.80 -15.87
N GLN A 652 26.35 -37.85 -15.33
CA GLN A 652 26.67 -37.24 -14.04
C GLN A 652 26.67 -38.22 -12.85
N LEU A 653 25.97 -39.35 -12.94
CA LEU A 653 26.08 -40.43 -11.96
C LEU A 653 27.39 -41.22 -12.15
N ARG A 654 27.77 -41.59 -13.38
CA ARG A 654 29.08 -42.21 -13.64
C ARG A 654 30.23 -41.30 -13.20
N GLU A 655 30.23 -40.04 -13.63
CA GLU A 655 31.21 -39.02 -13.21
C GLU A 655 31.32 -38.92 -11.68
N ALA A 656 30.18 -38.95 -10.96
CA ALA A 656 30.20 -38.96 -9.50
C ALA A 656 30.76 -40.26 -8.91
N ILE A 657 30.44 -41.42 -9.49
CA ILE A 657 31.00 -42.72 -9.12
C ILE A 657 32.51 -42.73 -9.32
N ASP A 658 32.98 -42.38 -10.51
CA ASP A 658 34.39 -42.40 -10.91
C ASP A 658 35.23 -41.52 -9.96
N ASN A 659 34.79 -40.28 -9.67
CA ASN A 659 35.44 -39.40 -8.71
C ASN A 659 35.57 -40.01 -7.29
N TRP A 660 34.53 -40.69 -6.78
CA TRP A 660 34.59 -41.34 -5.47
C TRP A 660 35.38 -42.66 -5.48
N VAL A 661 35.42 -43.37 -6.61
CA VAL A 661 36.23 -44.57 -6.84
C VAL A 661 37.73 -44.22 -6.88
N ASP A 662 38.10 -43.13 -7.57
CA ASP A 662 39.47 -42.60 -7.59
C ASP A 662 39.91 -42.17 -6.18
N LEU A 663 39.07 -41.44 -5.44
CA LEU A 663 39.35 -41.07 -4.05
C LEU A 663 39.50 -42.29 -3.13
N ALA A 664 38.65 -43.32 -3.28
CA ALA A 664 38.78 -44.56 -2.52
C ALA A 664 40.06 -45.33 -2.89
N SER A 665 40.44 -45.34 -4.16
CA SER A 665 41.62 -46.05 -4.69
C SER A 665 42.93 -45.29 -4.49
N SER A 666 42.88 -43.99 -4.17
CA SER A 666 44.05 -43.13 -4.00
C SER A 666 44.92 -43.50 -2.79
N ASN A 667 46.23 -43.33 -2.97
CA ASN A 667 47.28 -43.47 -1.94
C ASN A 667 47.60 -42.15 -1.22
N ASP A 668 46.73 -41.13 -1.35
CA ASP A 668 46.88 -39.83 -0.69
C ASP A 668 46.82 -39.93 0.85
N GLU A 669 47.83 -39.37 1.52
CA GLU A 669 48.00 -39.40 2.99
C GLU A 669 46.83 -38.80 3.78
N ARG A 670 45.98 -37.99 3.14
CA ARG A 670 44.73 -37.49 3.72
C ARG A 670 43.76 -38.61 4.08
N TYR A 671 43.81 -39.76 3.41
CA TYR A 671 42.88 -40.89 3.59
C TYR A 671 43.50 -42.14 4.26
N ASN A 672 44.76 -42.09 4.69
CA ASN A 672 45.48 -43.24 5.29
C ASN A 672 44.87 -43.79 6.59
N HIS A 673 43.98 -43.05 7.26
CA HIS A 673 43.27 -43.48 8.48
C HIS A 673 41.94 -44.18 8.20
N ILE A 674 41.53 -44.26 6.93
CA ILE A 674 40.31 -44.96 6.49
C ILE A 674 40.67 -46.41 6.22
N THR A 675 39.94 -47.35 6.84
CA THR A 675 40.33 -48.76 6.75
C THR A 675 40.13 -49.32 5.34
N LYS A 676 40.91 -50.35 4.98
CA LYS A 676 40.77 -51.03 3.68
C LYS A 676 39.33 -51.53 3.45
N GLN A 677 38.69 -52.06 4.50
CA GLN A 677 37.30 -52.51 4.47
C GLN A 677 36.29 -51.38 4.26
N GLU A 678 36.59 -50.16 4.73
CA GLU A 678 35.78 -48.97 4.47
C GLU A 678 35.94 -48.48 3.02
N LYS A 679 37.17 -48.48 2.48
CA LYS A 679 37.41 -48.20 1.05
C LYS A 679 36.74 -49.25 0.15
N GLU A 680 36.85 -50.54 0.46
CA GLU A 680 36.17 -51.64 -0.23
C GLU A 680 34.64 -51.52 -0.18
N ARG A 681 34.07 -50.91 0.87
CA ARG A 681 32.63 -50.60 0.96
C ARG A 681 32.20 -49.48 0.01
N VAL A 682 33.07 -48.50 -0.29
CA VAL A 682 32.80 -47.50 -1.32
C VAL A 682 32.86 -48.14 -2.72
N LEU A 683 33.88 -48.96 -2.98
CA LEU A 683 34.06 -49.65 -4.27
C LEU A 683 32.92 -50.63 -4.59
N SER A 684 32.50 -51.46 -3.62
CA SER A 684 31.37 -52.38 -3.81
C SER A 684 30.01 -51.68 -3.89
N LEU A 685 29.86 -50.48 -3.30
CA LEU A 685 28.68 -49.65 -3.53
C LEU A 685 28.70 -49.05 -4.94
N ALA A 686 29.86 -48.58 -5.41
CA ALA A 686 30.04 -48.05 -6.76
C ALA A 686 29.72 -49.12 -7.83
N GLU A 687 30.29 -50.32 -7.70
CA GLU A 687 29.99 -51.47 -8.57
C GLU A 687 28.47 -51.75 -8.62
N LYS A 688 27.81 -51.83 -7.45
CA LYS A 688 26.36 -52.06 -7.36
C LYS A 688 25.54 -50.95 -8.03
N THR A 689 25.85 -49.68 -7.79
CA THR A 689 25.11 -48.54 -8.37
C THR A 689 25.37 -48.42 -9.87
N LEU A 690 26.58 -48.75 -10.34
CA LEU A 690 26.90 -48.82 -11.76
C LEU A 690 26.13 -49.96 -12.44
N THR A 691 26.15 -51.18 -11.87
CA THR A 691 25.37 -52.33 -12.39
C THR A 691 23.89 -51.99 -12.44
N TRP A 692 23.31 -51.37 -11.39
CA TRP A 692 21.92 -50.91 -11.42
C TRP A 692 21.66 -49.91 -12.56
N LEU A 693 22.55 -48.93 -12.74
CA LEU A 693 22.41 -47.92 -13.79
C LEU A 693 22.47 -48.55 -15.19
N ASP A 694 23.35 -49.51 -15.40
CA ASP A 694 23.48 -50.24 -16.66
C ASP A 694 22.25 -51.13 -16.90
N ASP A 695 21.79 -51.91 -15.92
CA ASP A 695 20.56 -52.70 -15.94
C ASP A 695 19.33 -51.86 -16.36
N GLN A 696 19.17 -50.67 -15.76
CA GLN A 696 18.01 -49.81 -16.06
C GLN A 696 18.15 -49.10 -17.41
N ASN A 697 19.35 -48.71 -17.83
CA ASN A 697 19.57 -48.13 -19.16
C ASN A 697 19.40 -49.19 -20.27
N GLU A 698 19.81 -50.45 -20.06
CA GLU A 698 19.56 -51.53 -21.03
C GLU A 698 18.06 -51.77 -21.20
N ARG A 699 17.31 -51.96 -20.10
CA ARG A 699 15.84 -52.11 -20.13
C ARG A 699 15.16 -50.92 -20.82
N GLN A 700 15.65 -49.71 -20.57
CA GLN A 700 15.14 -48.49 -21.20
C GLN A 700 15.46 -48.41 -22.70
N SER A 701 16.58 -48.98 -23.15
CA SER A 701 16.99 -49.01 -24.57
C SER A 701 16.18 -49.99 -25.43
N GLN A 702 15.53 -50.98 -24.80
CA GLN A 702 14.65 -51.95 -25.47
C GLN A 702 13.25 -51.38 -25.77
N LEU A 703 12.90 -50.24 -25.16
CA LEU A 703 11.60 -49.57 -25.33
C LEU A 703 11.63 -48.53 -26.46
N LYS A 704 10.49 -48.36 -27.12
CA LYS A 704 10.29 -47.30 -28.12
C LYS A 704 10.15 -45.94 -27.44
N LEU A 705 10.52 -44.87 -28.14
CA LEU A 705 10.43 -43.49 -27.62
C LEU A 705 9.02 -43.05 -27.21
N TYR A 706 7.98 -43.72 -27.72
CA TYR A 706 6.57 -43.46 -27.36
C TYR A 706 5.99 -44.41 -26.29
N GLU A 707 6.79 -45.31 -25.73
CA GLU A 707 6.39 -46.18 -24.62
C GLU A 707 6.72 -45.50 -23.26
N ALA A 708 6.13 -45.98 -22.17
CA ALA A 708 6.35 -45.39 -20.85
C ALA A 708 7.80 -45.65 -20.37
N PRO A 709 8.52 -44.64 -19.84
CA PRO A 709 9.84 -44.85 -19.26
C PRO A 709 9.85 -45.89 -18.13
N VAL A 710 10.90 -46.71 -18.09
CA VAL A 710 11.22 -47.57 -16.93
C VAL A 710 12.27 -46.94 -16.02
N LEU A 711 13.04 -45.98 -16.54
CA LEU A 711 14.01 -45.17 -15.79
C LEU A 711 13.71 -43.69 -15.98
N PHE A 712 13.54 -42.97 -14.87
CA PHE A 712 13.31 -41.53 -14.83
C PHE A 712 14.53 -40.79 -14.26
N THR A 713 14.74 -39.56 -14.72
CA THR A 713 15.80 -38.64 -14.34
C THR A 713 15.82 -38.40 -12.82
N HIS A 714 14.65 -38.29 -12.19
CA HIS A 714 14.55 -38.12 -10.73
C HIS A 714 15.05 -39.35 -9.94
N GLN A 715 14.94 -40.56 -10.50
CA GLN A 715 15.43 -41.79 -9.87
C GLN A 715 16.96 -41.86 -9.93
N ILE A 716 17.55 -41.51 -11.09
CA ILE A 716 19.01 -41.43 -11.26
C ILE A 716 19.60 -40.38 -10.31
N ASN A 717 18.99 -39.20 -10.23
CA ASN A 717 19.45 -38.13 -9.35
C ASN A 717 19.36 -38.53 -7.87
N LYS A 718 18.30 -39.26 -7.47
CA LYS A 718 18.18 -39.81 -6.12
C LYS A 718 19.28 -40.84 -5.82
N GLU A 719 19.52 -41.82 -6.68
CA GLU A 719 20.60 -42.81 -6.49
C GLU A 719 21.99 -42.13 -6.45
N LYS A 720 22.20 -41.06 -7.24
CA LYS A 720 23.40 -40.20 -7.18
C LYS A 720 23.56 -39.53 -5.81
N GLU A 721 22.50 -38.95 -5.25
CA GLU A 721 22.52 -38.36 -3.92
C GLU A 721 22.76 -39.40 -2.82
N GLU A 722 22.11 -40.56 -2.88
CA GLU A 722 22.29 -41.64 -1.90
C GLU A 722 23.70 -42.25 -1.97
N PHE A 723 24.26 -42.40 -3.17
CA PHE A 723 25.65 -42.79 -3.40
C PHE A 723 26.63 -41.76 -2.82
N ILE A 724 26.55 -40.49 -3.23
CA ILE A 724 27.46 -39.41 -2.78
C ILE A 724 27.40 -39.25 -1.25
N ARG A 725 26.20 -39.28 -0.65
CA ARG A 725 25.99 -39.21 0.80
C ARG A 725 26.72 -40.36 1.52
N THR A 726 26.67 -41.57 0.96
CA THR A 726 27.27 -42.76 1.58
C THR A 726 28.79 -42.79 1.38
N ALA A 727 29.28 -42.49 0.17
CA ALA A 727 30.70 -42.39 -0.13
C ALA A 727 31.38 -41.28 0.68
N SER A 728 30.79 -40.08 0.72
CA SER A 728 31.29 -38.94 1.51
C SER A 728 31.33 -39.23 3.01
N SER A 729 30.29 -39.88 3.57
CA SER A 729 30.24 -40.27 4.99
C SER A 729 31.41 -41.19 5.39
N ILE A 730 31.83 -42.08 4.47
CA ILE A 730 32.99 -42.95 4.66
C ILE A 730 34.30 -42.18 4.44
N MET A 731 34.43 -41.49 3.30
CA MET A 731 35.68 -40.88 2.84
C MET A 731 36.07 -39.59 3.58
N ASN A 732 35.12 -38.92 4.25
CA ASN A 732 35.37 -37.73 5.08
C ASN A 732 35.31 -38.03 6.59
N LYS A 733 35.34 -39.31 6.98
CA LYS A 733 35.50 -39.74 8.39
C LYS A 733 36.75 -39.07 8.99
N PRO A 734 36.69 -38.41 10.16
CA PRO A 734 37.84 -37.67 10.71
C PRO A 734 38.97 -38.59 11.19
N LYS A 735 40.21 -38.08 11.15
CA LYS A 735 41.39 -38.76 11.72
C LYS A 735 41.20 -38.98 13.23
N PRO A 736 41.47 -40.18 13.77
CA PRO A 736 41.35 -40.44 15.21
C PRO A 736 42.36 -39.58 15.98
N LYS A 737 41.92 -38.96 17.08
CA LYS A 737 42.81 -38.19 17.97
C LYS A 737 43.82 -39.15 18.61
N ALA A 738 45.10 -38.78 18.61
CA ALA A 738 46.15 -39.59 19.21
C ALA A 738 45.99 -39.65 20.73
N THR A 739 45.98 -40.87 21.29
CA THR A 739 45.90 -41.08 22.74
C THR A 739 47.26 -40.86 23.37
N THR A 740 47.41 -39.80 24.16
CA THR A 740 48.59 -39.60 25.01
C THR A 740 48.59 -40.62 26.15
N VAL A 741 49.67 -41.38 26.26
CA VAL A 741 49.93 -42.27 27.42
C VAL A 741 50.94 -41.57 28.32
N GLU A 742 50.54 -41.27 29.56
CA GLU A 742 51.45 -40.72 30.56
C GLU A 742 52.45 -41.78 31.05
N SER A 743 53.66 -41.34 31.41
CA SER A 743 54.66 -42.15 32.10
C SER A 743 55.22 -41.34 33.28
N ALA A 744 55.27 -41.95 34.47
CA ALA A 744 55.51 -41.27 35.73
C ALA A 744 55.93 -42.26 36.83
N PRO A 745 56.61 -41.82 37.93
CA PRO A 745 57.56 -40.69 38.02
C PRO A 745 58.80 -40.98 38.93
N GLU A 746 59.49 -39.90 39.35
CA GLU A 746 60.54 -39.71 40.38
C GLU A 746 61.98 -39.48 39.83
N SER A 747 62.84 -38.58 40.34
CA SER A 747 62.76 -37.33 41.17
C SER A 747 64.13 -36.58 41.05
N THR A 748 64.50 -35.39 41.55
CA THR A 748 64.00 -34.31 42.46
C THR A 748 64.50 -32.93 41.91
N ILE A 749 63.81 -31.77 42.02
CA ILE A 749 63.74 -30.74 43.11
C ILE A 749 65.12 -30.09 43.49
N PRO A 750 65.31 -28.73 43.58
CA PRO A 750 64.42 -27.58 43.29
C PRO A 750 64.97 -26.43 42.37
N THR A 751 64.03 -25.52 42.07
CA THR A 751 63.99 -24.14 41.52
C THR A 751 65.02 -23.09 42.07
N PRO A 752 65.21 -21.86 41.49
CA PRO A 752 64.12 -20.91 41.10
C PRO A 752 64.24 -19.97 39.88
N ALA A 753 63.05 -19.64 39.36
CA ALA A 753 62.57 -18.34 38.84
C ALA A 753 63.26 -17.60 37.66
N GLY A 754 62.46 -17.37 36.61
CA GLY A 754 62.69 -16.45 35.49
C GLY A 754 61.69 -16.77 34.37
N GLY A 755 61.01 -15.79 33.78
CA GLY A 755 59.88 -16.06 32.86
C GLY A 755 59.72 -15.06 31.72
N SER A 756 58.93 -15.43 30.72
CA SER A 756 58.53 -14.60 29.56
C SER A 756 57.21 -15.08 28.96
N THR A 757 56.49 -14.19 28.28
CA THR A 757 55.13 -14.36 27.73
C THR A 757 55.06 -15.07 26.36
N PRO A 758 53.87 -15.52 25.90
CA PRO A 758 53.72 -16.42 24.75
C PRO A 758 53.40 -15.75 23.40
N ASN A 759 53.51 -16.56 22.33
CA ASN A 759 52.96 -16.47 20.96
C ASN A 759 53.09 -15.17 20.12
N PRO A 760 53.62 -15.28 18.89
CA PRO A 760 53.20 -14.45 17.75
C PRO A 760 52.02 -15.10 17.00
N ASP A 761 51.21 -14.27 16.33
CA ASP A 761 50.32 -14.63 15.21
C ASP A 761 50.53 -13.58 14.09
N GLU A 762 50.03 -13.86 12.89
CA GLU A 762 50.50 -13.25 11.63
C GLU A 762 49.87 -11.88 11.26
N GLU A 763 50.71 -10.97 10.75
CA GLU A 763 50.34 -9.88 9.83
C GLU A 763 51.13 -10.08 8.51
N SER A 764 50.71 -9.60 7.33
CA SER A 764 49.39 -9.31 6.73
C SER A 764 49.62 -9.02 5.22
N GLU A 765 48.64 -8.44 4.51
CA GLU A 765 48.68 -8.02 3.08
C GLU A 765 48.66 -9.17 2.04
N LYS A 766 47.59 -9.37 1.24
CA LYS A 766 47.00 -8.56 0.14
C LYS A 766 47.79 -8.56 -1.17
N VAL A 767 47.09 -8.85 -2.28
CA VAL A 767 47.00 -8.06 -3.54
C VAL A 767 45.80 -8.61 -4.37
N ASP A 768 45.23 -7.76 -5.23
CA ASP A 768 43.97 -7.93 -5.96
C ASP A 768 44.04 -8.72 -7.30
N GLY A 769 42.87 -9.02 -7.87
CA GLY A 769 42.64 -9.21 -9.32
C GLY A 769 42.43 -10.65 -9.81
N MET A 770 41.71 -10.90 -10.91
CA MET A 770 40.87 -10.01 -11.76
C MET A 770 39.93 -10.87 -12.63
N ASP A 771 38.76 -10.36 -13.02
CA ASP A 771 37.81 -11.01 -13.97
C ASP A 771 38.24 -10.90 -15.45
N ILE A 772 37.46 -11.55 -16.34
CA ILE A 772 37.40 -11.53 -17.83
C ILE A 772 38.18 -12.71 -18.47
N ASP A 773 37.58 -13.67 -19.19
CA ASP A 773 36.40 -13.67 -20.09
C ASP A 773 35.30 -14.70 -19.72
#